data_AF-A0A1X2CMP1-F1
#
_entry.id   AF-A0A1X2CMP1-F1
#
_cell.length_a   1.000
_cell.length_b   1.000
_cell.length_c   1.000
_cell.angle_alpha   90.00
_cell.angle_beta   90.00
_cell.angle_gamma   90.00
#
_symmetry.space_group_name_H-M   'P 1'
#
loop_
_entity.id
_entity.type
_entity.pdbx_description
1 polymer ?
#
loop_
_entity_poly.entity_id
_entity_poly.type
_entity_poly.pdbx_seq_one_letter_code
_entity_poly.pdbx_strand_id
1 'polypeptide(L)'
;MRRCEQALAGFVSWSLLDVVRGAAGAPGLERVDVVQPVLWAVMVSLARLWESVGVVPDAVLGHSQGEIAAAYVAGALSLTDAAAVVALRSALLASLAGAGAMVSLACSAGRAQELVAGVGDRVAVAAVNGPAAVVVSGELDAVEQVMAAAQAVGVRARRLAVDYASHSVQVEVIEQRLVQALAGITPRSCGVEFFSTVTGGLVDTAGLDGGYWYRNLRQTVQLEEALRCAVGRGYQVFVEADPHPVLAAAIEDTLTAQGVAGVVVATLGRDQGGLDRFWLSVGQAFVAGVGVNWAAVFAGCGAKRVGLPTYAFVRQRYWLDGVSVGGGDVGGVGLGGAGHGLLGAVIARPDTGGVVLTGRLSLAAQPWLADHAVGGVVVLPGAGFVELVVRAGDEVGCERVQELVLAAPLVLAPGEAVSVQVVVDGAHDDGSRAVSVYSRSSRAGAGWMLHAEGVLGPTGGGAVGADLSVWPPHDAAGVDVSDVYPGLAGRGYEYGRAFQGLEAVWRRGREVFAEVIVPTDAGLQVQGFGIHPALLDAVLHAALTLDTNTGAMVLPFSWQDVTLHATGATHLRARIAPLDTGDEGAGQAVSIEVADNTGVPVLSVGALLTRPVTTEQLAAAAAAGGGDRQGLLELVWSPLVLDDSC
;
A
#
# COMPACT_ATOMS: atom_id res chain seq x y z
N MET A 1 23.59 -35.10 -20.66
CA MET A 1 23.21 -36.43 -21.19
C MET A 1 24.19 -36.98 -22.25
N ARG A 2 24.29 -36.45 -23.48
CA ARG A 2 25.22 -37.01 -24.51
C ARG A 2 26.69 -37.07 -24.06
N ARG A 3 27.17 -36.05 -23.35
CA ARG A 3 28.53 -36.06 -22.76
C ARG A 3 28.69 -37.17 -21.71
N CYS A 4 27.65 -37.45 -20.93
CA CYS A 4 27.65 -38.56 -19.96
C CYS A 4 27.69 -39.92 -20.67
N GLU A 5 26.93 -40.08 -21.77
CA GLU A 5 26.99 -41.28 -22.61
C GLU A 5 28.40 -41.51 -23.17
N GLN A 6 29.03 -40.47 -23.72
CA GLN A 6 30.41 -40.56 -24.21
C GLN A 6 31.41 -40.94 -23.11
N ALA A 7 31.25 -40.39 -21.91
CA ALA A 7 32.10 -40.72 -20.77
C ALA A 7 31.87 -42.16 -20.27
N LEU A 8 30.64 -42.67 -20.35
CA LEU A 8 30.29 -44.04 -19.97
C LEU A 8 30.68 -45.09 -21.02
N ALA A 9 30.80 -44.72 -22.29
CA ALA A 9 31.02 -45.64 -23.41
C ALA A 9 32.25 -46.55 -23.24
N GLY A 10 33.27 -46.13 -22.47
CA GLY A 10 34.43 -46.95 -22.15
C GLY A 10 34.22 -47.99 -21.05
N PHE A 11 33.09 -47.93 -20.34
CA PHE A 11 32.82 -48.75 -19.14
C PHE A 11 31.56 -49.62 -19.27
N VAL A 12 30.64 -49.27 -20.17
CA VAL A 12 29.37 -49.99 -20.37
C VAL A 12 29.19 -50.43 -21.82
N SER A 13 28.47 -51.53 -22.05
CA SER A 13 28.19 -52.09 -23.38
C SER A 13 26.83 -51.67 -23.96
N TRP A 14 26.11 -50.77 -23.30
CA TRP A 14 24.76 -50.33 -23.65
C TRP A 14 24.70 -48.81 -23.88
N SER A 15 23.70 -48.33 -24.63
CA SER A 15 23.48 -46.89 -24.85
C SER A 15 22.66 -46.28 -23.70
N LEU A 16 23.21 -45.24 -23.08
CA LEU A 16 22.53 -44.45 -22.07
C LEU A 16 21.26 -43.79 -22.61
N LEU A 17 21.33 -43.24 -23.83
CA LEU A 17 20.16 -42.59 -24.43
C LEU A 17 19.04 -43.57 -24.74
N ASP A 18 19.38 -44.79 -25.17
CA ASP A 18 18.38 -45.82 -25.45
C ASP A 18 17.69 -46.30 -24.17
N VAL A 19 18.44 -46.49 -23.08
CA VAL A 19 17.87 -46.83 -21.76
C VAL A 19 16.93 -45.73 -21.26
N VAL A 20 17.36 -44.47 -21.30
CA VAL A 20 16.54 -43.32 -20.85
C VAL A 20 15.26 -43.16 -21.70
N ARG A 21 15.32 -43.49 -23.00
CA ARG A 21 14.17 -43.43 -23.90
C ARG A 21 13.25 -44.64 -23.81
N GLY A 22 13.63 -45.70 -23.10
CA GLY A 22 12.92 -46.97 -23.10
C GLY A 22 12.90 -47.62 -24.49
N ALA A 23 13.98 -47.49 -25.26
CA ALA A 23 14.07 -48.08 -26.59
C ALA A 23 14.00 -49.61 -26.53
N ALA A 24 13.40 -50.22 -27.54
CA ALA A 24 13.31 -51.68 -27.64
C ALA A 24 14.71 -52.31 -27.64
N GLY A 25 14.95 -53.28 -26.74
CA GLY A 25 16.24 -53.97 -26.60
C GLY A 25 17.25 -53.28 -25.66
N ALA A 26 16.92 -52.11 -25.11
CA ALA A 26 17.71 -51.52 -24.03
C ALA A 26 17.61 -52.37 -22.75
N PRO A 27 18.69 -52.49 -21.95
CA PRO A 27 18.63 -53.20 -20.68
C PRO A 27 17.69 -52.50 -19.69
N GLY A 28 17.06 -53.27 -18.82
CA GLY A 28 16.11 -52.76 -17.84
C GLY A 28 16.76 -52.02 -16.66
N LEU A 29 15.97 -51.14 -16.03
CA LEU A 29 16.39 -50.31 -14.89
C LEU A 29 16.38 -51.07 -13.55
N GLU A 30 15.95 -52.33 -13.52
CA GLU A 30 16.07 -53.22 -12.37
C GLU A 30 17.52 -53.63 -12.08
N ARG A 31 18.40 -53.52 -13.07
CA ARG A 31 19.82 -53.86 -12.96
C ARG A 31 20.62 -52.73 -12.30
N VAL A 32 21.34 -53.04 -11.22
CA VAL A 32 22.17 -52.06 -10.50
C VAL A 32 23.24 -51.42 -11.38
N ASP A 33 23.87 -52.21 -12.26
CA ASP A 33 24.90 -51.78 -13.20
C ASP A 33 24.35 -50.92 -14.36
N VAL A 34 23.03 -50.77 -14.45
CA VAL A 34 22.34 -49.90 -15.40
C VAL A 34 21.75 -48.67 -14.68
N VAL A 35 21.00 -48.89 -13.60
CA VAL A 35 20.26 -47.82 -12.91
C VAL A 35 21.19 -46.81 -12.24
N GLN A 36 22.31 -47.23 -11.66
CA GLN A 36 23.23 -46.29 -11.00
C GLN A 36 23.88 -45.33 -12.01
N PRO A 37 24.49 -45.79 -13.12
CA PRO A 37 25.01 -44.86 -14.13
C PRO A 37 23.93 -43.99 -14.80
N VAL A 38 22.72 -44.51 -15.00
CA VAL A 38 21.59 -43.72 -15.52
C VAL A 38 21.21 -42.60 -14.56
N LEU A 39 21.03 -42.92 -13.26
CA LEU A 39 20.71 -41.93 -12.23
C LEU A 39 21.81 -40.87 -12.13
N TRP A 40 23.09 -41.28 -12.11
CA TRP A 40 24.21 -40.36 -12.15
C TRP A 40 24.14 -39.41 -13.35
N ALA A 41 23.90 -39.94 -14.55
CA ALA A 41 23.82 -39.12 -15.74
C ALA A 41 22.62 -38.16 -15.73
N VAL A 42 21.49 -38.56 -15.13
CA VAL A 42 20.33 -37.70 -14.89
C VAL A 42 20.68 -36.59 -13.91
N MET A 43 21.18 -36.91 -12.72
CA MET A 43 21.57 -35.93 -11.69
C MET A 43 22.57 -34.90 -12.24
N VAL A 44 23.60 -35.37 -12.94
CA VAL A 44 24.58 -34.51 -13.61
C VAL A 44 23.94 -33.62 -14.67
N SER A 45 23.01 -34.16 -15.47
CA SER A 45 22.32 -33.39 -16.50
C SER A 45 21.38 -32.34 -15.90
N LEU A 46 20.71 -32.65 -14.78
CA LEU A 46 19.84 -31.74 -14.05
C LEU A 46 20.63 -30.62 -13.39
N ALA A 47 21.79 -30.92 -12.79
CA ALA A 47 22.69 -29.89 -12.26
C ALA A 47 23.12 -28.92 -13.36
N ARG A 48 23.50 -29.42 -14.56
CA ARG A 48 23.81 -28.56 -15.71
C ARG A 48 22.59 -27.78 -16.23
N LEU A 49 21.39 -28.31 -16.08
CA LEU A 49 20.16 -27.60 -16.43
C LEU A 49 19.90 -26.42 -15.47
N TRP A 50 20.11 -26.61 -14.17
CA TRP A 50 20.09 -25.51 -13.19
C TRP A 50 21.15 -24.44 -13.46
N GLU A 51 22.38 -24.86 -13.76
CA GLU A 51 23.46 -23.93 -14.14
C GLU A 51 23.09 -23.10 -15.39
N SER A 52 22.34 -23.68 -16.34
CA SER A 52 21.92 -22.98 -17.56
C SER A 52 20.97 -21.81 -17.30
N VAL A 53 20.26 -21.81 -16.15
CA VAL A 53 19.42 -20.71 -15.69
C VAL A 53 20.12 -19.84 -14.64
N GLY A 54 21.44 -20.01 -14.47
CA GLY A 54 22.28 -19.24 -13.56
C GLY A 54 22.25 -19.69 -12.10
N VAL A 55 21.59 -20.81 -11.78
CA VAL A 55 21.55 -21.38 -10.43
C VAL A 55 22.72 -22.36 -10.31
N VAL A 56 23.72 -21.98 -9.51
CA VAL A 56 24.94 -22.77 -9.25
C VAL A 56 25.00 -23.15 -7.77
N PRO A 57 25.53 -24.32 -7.39
CA PRO A 57 25.62 -24.72 -5.99
C PRO A 57 26.77 -24.02 -5.28
N ASP A 58 26.48 -23.40 -4.14
CA ASP A 58 27.49 -22.95 -3.17
C ASP A 58 28.07 -24.12 -2.35
N ALA A 59 27.25 -25.17 -2.20
CA ALA A 59 27.59 -26.42 -1.55
C ALA A 59 26.90 -27.60 -2.24
N VAL A 60 27.49 -28.77 -2.13
CA VAL A 60 26.90 -30.03 -2.57
C VAL A 60 26.88 -31.05 -1.44
N LEU A 61 25.88 -31.91 -1.50
CA LEU A 61 25.70 -33.07 -0.64
C LEU A 61 25.09 -34.18 -1.50
N GLY A 62 25.53 -35.42 -1.32
CA GLY A 62 24.97 -36.57 -2.04
C GLY A 62 24.58 -37.69 -1.08
N HIS A 63 23.55 -38.46 -1.42
CA HIS A 63 23.16 -39.65 -0.67
C HIS A 63 23.72 -40.90 -1.34
N SER A 64 24.62 -41.61 -0.66
CA SER A 64 25.27 -42.81 -1.22
C SER A 64 25.87 -42.55 -2.61
N GLN A 65 25.39 -43.23 -3.67
CA GLN A 65 25.86 -43.02 -5.05
C GLN A 65 25.63 -41.59 -5.56
N GLY A 66 24.70 -40.83 -4.98
CA GLY A 66 24.47 -39.43 -5.29
C GLY A 66 25.71 -38.56 -5.04
N GLU A 67 26.60 -38.97 -4.13
CA GLU A 67 27.88 -38.28 -3.92
C GLU A 67 28.78 -38.28 -5.17
N ILE A 68 28.65 -39.27 -6.05
CA ILE A 68 29.43 -39.33 -7.29
C ILE A 68 29.02 -38.18 -8.23
N ALA A 69 27.71 -37.90 -8.31
CA ALA A 69 27.20 -36.75 -9.05
C ALA A 69 27.61 -35.44 -8.37
N ALA A 70 27.48 -35.34 -7.05
CA ALA A 70 27.91 -34.18 -6.26
C ALA A 70 29.41 -33.87 -6.48
N ALA A 71 30.28 -34.89 -6.48
CA ALA A 71 31.72 -34.73 -6.66
C ALA A 71 32.05 -34.19 -8.06
N TYR A 72 31.35 -34.65 -9.10
CA TYR A 72 31.49 -34.06 -10.43
C TYR A 72 30.99 -32.61 -10.49
N VAL A 73 29.82 -32.34 -9.91
CA VAL A 73 29.19 -31.00 -9.94
C VAL A 73 30.04 -29.97 -9.20
N ALA A 74 30.62 -30.34 -8.06
CA ALA A 74 31.57 -29.49 -7.33
C ALA A 74 32.90 -29.29 -8.06
N GLY A 75 33.21 -30.11 -9.07
CA GLY A 75 34.47 -30.06 -9.81
C GLY A 75 35.60 -30.90 -9.20
N ALA A 76 35.30 -31.72 -8.18
CA ALA A 76 36.25 -32.62 -7.55
C ALA A 76 36.72 -33.74 -8.47
N LEU A 77 35.81 -34.26 -9.29
CA LEU A 77 36.09 -35.29 -10.30
C LEU A 77 35.87 -34.76 -11.71
N SER A 78 36.69 -35.24 -12.66
CA SER A 78 36.37 -35.06 -14.08
C SER A 78 35.11 -35.86 -14.47
N LEU A 79 34.49 -35.52 -15.59
CA LEU A 79 33.31 -36.27 -16.07
C LEU A 79 33.66 -37.75 -16.31
N THR A 80 34.86 -38.01 -16.82
CA THR A 80 35.36 -39.37 -17.08
C THR A 80 35.64 -40.12 -15.78
N ASP A 81 36.25 -39.47 -14.79
CA ASP A 81 36.50 -40.11 -13.48
C ASP A 81 35.19 -40.43 -12.77
N ALA A 82 34.23 -39.49 -12.74
CA ALA A 82 32.92 -39.75 -12.15
C ALA A 82 32.15 -40.86 -12.89
N ALA A 83 32.26 -40.93 -14.22
CA ALA A 83 31.73 -42.03 -15.02
C ALA A 83 32.39 -43.38 -14.66
N ALA A 84 33.72 -43.38 -14.48
CA ALA A 84 34.47 -44.56 -14.05
C ALA A 84 34.01 -45.04 -12.66
N VAL A 85 33.88 -44.10 -11.70
CA VAL A 85 33.42 -44.40 -10.35
C VAL A 85 32.04 -45.06 -10.38
N VAL A 86 31.04 -44.44 -11.04
CA VAL A 86 29.68 -45.01 -11.05
C VAL A 86 29.60 -46.33 -11.81
N ALA A 87 30.27 -46.46 -12.96
CA ALA A 87 30.17 -47.65 -13.79
C ALA A 87 30.91 -48.85 -13.16
N LEU A 88 32.14 -48.65 -12.68
CA LEU A 88 32.94 -49.73 -12.09
C LEU A 88 32.37 -50.18 -10.73
N ARG A 89 31.90 -49.23 -9.90
CA ARG A 89 31.20 -49.55 -8.65
C ARG A 89 29.95 -50.38 -8.89
N SER A 90 29.10 -49.94 -9.79
CA SER A 90 27.82 -50.61 -10.05
C SER A 90 27.99 -51.97 -10.73
N ALA A 91 29.00 -52.13 -11.60
CA ALA A 91 29.37 -53.42 -12.17
C ALA A 91 29.85 -54.44 -11.11
N LEU A 92 30.61 -54.00 -10.10
CA LEU A 92 31.02 -54.86 -8.99
C LEU A 92 29.82 -55.22 -8.11
N LEU A 93 28.92 -54.26 -7.85
CA LEU A 93 27.69 -54.50 -7.08
C LEU A 93 26.76 -55.52 -7.74
N ALA A 94 26.76 -55.63 -9.07
CA ALA A 94 25.96 -56.65 -9.77
C ALA A 94 26.30 -58.08 -9.34
N SER A 95 27.53 -58.34 -8.86
CA SER A 95 27.91 -59.64 -8.31
C SER A 95 27.30 -59.97 -6.94
N LEU A 96 26.67 -58.99 -6.28
CA LEU A 96 25.98 -59.12 -4.99
C LEU A 96 24.45 -59.15 -5.13
N ALA A 97 23.94 -59.07 -6.36
CA ALA A 97 22.51 -59.10 -6.64
C ALA A 97 21.87 -60.40 -6.11
N GLY A 98 20.74 -60.28 -5.44
CA GLY A 98 20.00 -61.37 -4.80
C GLY A 98 20.52 -61.80 -3.42
N ALA A 99 21.68 -61.30 -2.96
CA ALA A 99 22.27 -61.71 -1.69
C ALA A 99 21.77 -60.90 -0.47
N GLY A 100 21.01 -59.83 -0.71
CA GLY A 100 20.70 -58.88 0.35
C GLY A 100 19.44 -58.05 0.13
N ALA A 101 19.27 -57.14 1.07
CA ALA A 101 17.99 -56.58 1.37
C ALA A 101 18.12 -55.20 2.01
N MET A 102 17.30 -54.23 1.61
CA MET A 102 17.19 -52.92 2.28
C MET A 102 15.74 -52.57 2.63
N VAL A 103 15.55 -51.94 3.80
CA VAL A 103 14.24 -51.52 4.32
C VAL A 103 14.32 -50.12 4.90
N SER A 104 13.37 -49.27 4.52
CA SER A 104 13.14 -47.97 5.14
C SER A 104 12.24 -48.13 6.37
N LEU A 105 12.66 -47.55 7.48
CA LEU A 105 11.97 -47.49 8.77
C LEU A 105 11.60 -46.04 9.09
N ALA A 106 10.34 -45.79 9.40
CA ALA A 106 9.85 -44.48 9.84
C ALA A 106 10.06 -44.29 11.35
N CYS A 107 11.32 -44.20 11.78
CA CYS A 107 11.71 -44.02 13.18
C CYS A 107 13.09 -43.33 13.29
N SER A 108 13.49 -43.01 14.52
CA SER A 108 14.82 -42.45 14.81
C SER A 108 15.94 -43.48 14.74
N ALA A 109 17.18 -43.04 14.60
CA ALA A 109 18.36 -43.90 14.61
C ALA A 109 18.45 -44.79 15.86
N GLY A 110 18.17 -44.24 17.05
CA GLY A 110 18.14 -45.02 18.29
C GLY A 110 17.08 -46.13 18.28
N ARG A 111 15.88 -45.84 17.78
CA ARG A 111 14.82 -46.85 17.67
C ARG A 111 15.14 -47.90 16.62
N ALA A 112 15.78 -47.53 15.51
CA ALA A 112 16.26 -48.48 14.52
C ALA A 112 17.33 -49.42 15.09
N GLN A 113 18.25 -48.90 15.92
CA GLN A 113 19.27 -49.72 16.62
C GLN A 113 18.62 -50.75 17.55
N GLU A 114 17.59 -50.36 18.31
CA GLU A 114 16.82 -51.29 19.14
C GLU A 114 16.16 -52.40 18.31
N LEU A 115 15.62 -52.07 17.13
CA LEU A 115 14.95 -53.02 16.24
C LEU A 115 15.91 -54.02 15.59
N VAL A 116 17.16 -53.63 15.32
CA VAL A 116 18.17 -54.53 14.72
C VAL A 116 18.96 -55.33 15.75
N ALA A 117 18.90 -54.97 17.03
CA ALA A 117 19.67 -55.63 18.09
C ALA A 117 19.45 -57.17 18.15
N GLY A 118 18.24 -57.63 17.83
CA GLY A 118 17.88 -59.05 17.84
C GLY A 118 18.48 -59.88 16.69
N VAL A 119 18.98 -59.25 15.63
CA VAL A 119 19.55 -59.94 14.45
C VAL A 119 21.07 -59.79 14.33
N GLY A 120 21.71 -59.08 15.26
CA GLY A 120 23.17 -58.90 15.32
C GLY A 120 23.76 -58.28 14.05
N ASP A 121 24.98 -58.68 13.69
CA ASP A 121 25.74 -58.12 12.56
C ASP A 121 25.17 -58.47 11.17
N ARG A 122 24.09 -59.26 11.11
CA ARG A 122 23.40 -59.66 9.88
C ARG A 122 22.64 -58.49 9.24
N VAL A 123 22.34 -57.44 10.01
CA VAL A 123 21.70 -56.20 9.55
C VAL A 123 22.43 -54.99 10.13
N ALA A 124 22.77 -54.04 9.28
CA ALA A 124 23.35 -52.75 9.66
C ALA A 124 22.37 -51.61 9.42
N VAL A 125 22.51 -50.53 10.20
CA VAL A 125 21.92 -49.24 9.86
C VAL A 125 22.68 -48.69 8.63
N ALA A 126 22.00 -48.68 7.49
CA ALA A 126 22.57 -48.33 6.20
C ALA A 126 22.56 -46.82 5.95
N ALA A 127 21.50 -46.12 6.40
CA ALA A 127 21.39 -44.67 6.24
C ALA A 127 20.56 -44.05 7.36
N VAL A 128 21.01 -42.89 7.86
CA VAL A 128 20.24 -42.00 8.71
C VAL A 128 19.88 -40.78 7.86
N ASN A 129 18.68 -40.82 7.27
CA ASN A 129 18.25 -39.82 6.29
C ASN A 129 17.74 -38.54 6.97
N GLY A 130 17.12 -38.69 8.14
CA GLY A 130 16.58 -37.60 8.93
C GLY A 130 16.08 -38.10 10.29
N PRO A 131 15.53 -37.21 11.14
CA PRO A 131 15.17 -37.50 12.52
C PRO A 131 14.20 -38.69 12.71
N ALA A 132 13.38 -38.96 11.70
CA ALA A 132 12.39 -40.05 11.69
C ALA A 132 12.48 -40.93 10.43
N ALA A 133 13.62 -40.95 9.75
CA ALA A 133 13.80 -41.68 8.49
C ALA A 133 15.14 -42.42 8.48
N VAL A 134 15.09 -43.74 8.68
CA VAL A 134 16.28 -44.61 8.69
C VAL A 134 16.14 -45.71 7.65
N VAL A 135 17.25 -46.18 7.09
CA VAL A 135 17.32 -47.37 6.25
C VAL A 135 18.21 -48.40 6.92
N VAL A 136 17.76 -49.64 6.96
CA VAL A 136 18.57 -50.80 7.38
C VAL A 136 18.85 -51.69 6.18
N SER A 137 19.97 -52.39 6.20
CA SER A 137 20.36 -53.32 5.14
C SER A 137 21.05 -54.56 5.69
N GLY A 138 20.86 -55.71 5.04
CA GLY A 138 21.47 -56.96 5.48
C GLY A 138 20.98 -58.18 4.74
N GLU A 139 21.08 -59.33 5.39
CA GLU A 139 20.57 -60.61 4.90
C GLU A 139 19.03 -60.60 4.79
N LEU A 140 18.49 -61.32 3.80
CA LEU A 140 17.06 -61.25 3.47
C LEU A 140 16.15 -61.62 4.65
N ASP A 141 16.38 -62.77 5.26
CA ASP A 141 15.59 -63.29 6.38
C ASP A 141 15.77 -62.44 7.66
N ALA A 142 16.97 -61.89 7.88
CA ALA A 142 17.23 -61.00 9.01
C ALA A 142 16.49 -59.66 8.85
N VAL A 143 16.45 -59.10 7.64
CA VAL A 143 15.69 -57.89 7.34
C VAL A 143 14.17 -58.13 7.47
N GLU A 144 13.67 -59.31 7.09
CA GLU A 144 12.27 -59.69 7.32
C GLU A 144 11.92 -59.76 8.81
N GLN A 145 12.82 -60.28 9.66
CA GLN A 145 12.66 -60.25 11.12
C GLN A 145 12.60 -58.82 11.66
N VAL A 146 13.46 -57.92 11.18
CA VAL A 146 13.41 -56.49 11.56
C VAL A 146 12.11 -55.83 11.13
N MET A 147 11.58 -56.15 9.94
CA MET A 147 10.28 -55.65 9.48
C MET A 147 9.14 -56.12 10.39
N ALA A 148 9.14 -57.40 10.77
CA ALA A 148 8.13 -57.96 11.67
C ALA A 148 8.21 -57.31 13.07
N ALA A 149 9.43 -57.12 13.59
CA ALA A 149 9.66 -56.43 14.86
C ALA A 149 9.19 -54.97 14.81
N ALA A 150 9.48 -54.25 13.72
CA ALA A 150 9.02 -52.88 13.51
C ALA A 150 7.49 -52.80 13.50
N GLN A 151 6.82 -53.71 12.77
CA GLN A 151 5.37 -53.77 12.70
C GLN A 151 4.73 -54.06 14.07
N ALA A 152 5.33 -54.96 14.85
CA ALA A 152 4.84 -55.31 16.20
C ALA A 152 4.84 -54.12 17.17
N VAL A 153 5.72 -53.14 16.96
CA VAL A 153 5.82 -51.92 17.78
C VAL A 153 5.27 -50.67 17.08
N GLY A 154 4.52 -50.85 16.00
CA GLY A 154 3.85 -49.76 15.28
C GLY A 154 4.77 -48.87 14.42
N VAL A 155 6.01 -49.29 14.16
CA VAL A 155 6.94 -48.58 13.26
C VAL A 155 6.65 -49.00 11.82
N ARG A 156 6.44 -48.01 10.94
CA ARG A 156 6.21 -48.25 9.52
C ARG A 156 7.51 -48.73 8.86
N ALA A 157 7.47 -49.88 8.19
CA ALA A 157 8.60 -50.44 7.45
C ALA A 157 8.24 -50.63 5.97
N ARG A 158 9.12 -50.22 5.05
CA ARG A 158 8.93 -50.36 3.60
C ARG A 158 10.16 -50.99 2.95
N ARG A 159 9.95 -52.08 2.23
CA ARG A 159 10.97 -52.72 1.38
C ARG A 159 11.42 -51.77 0.27
N LEU A 160 12.73 -51.62 0.07
CA LEU A 160 13.28 -50.89 -1.07
C LEU A 160 13.49 -51.86 -2.24
N ALA A 161 13.33 -51.37 -3.46
CA ALA A 161 13.55 -52.14 -4.68
C ALA A 161 15.06 -52.27 -4.99
N VAL A 162 15.77 -52.92 -4.07
CA VAL A 162 17.21 -53.20 -4.11
C VAL A 162 17.41 -54.62 -3.59
N ASP A 163 18.13 -55.44 -4.33
CA ASP A 163 18.34 -56.88 -4.08
C ASP A 163 19.74 -57.21 -3.54
N TYR A 164 20.47 -56.19 -3.08
CA TYR A 164 21.76 -56.30 -2.39
C TYR A 164 21.78 -55.37 -1.16
N ALA A 165 22.65 -55.63 -0.18
CA ALA A 165 22.76 -54.81 1.04
C ALA A 165 23.97 -53.87 1.01
N SER A 166 23.85 -52.71 0.33
CA SER A 166 24.86 -51.64 0.48
C SER A 166 24.89 -51.07 1.89
N HIS A 167 26.04 -50.56 2.31
CA HIS A 167 26.28 -49.99 3.64
C HIS A 167 26.22 -51.04 4.76
N SER A 168 26.66 -52.26 4.43
CA SER A 168 26.74 -53.40 5.34
C SER A 168 28.01 -54.23 5.09
N VAL A 169 28.29 -55.20 5.95
CA VAL A 169 29.41 -56.14 5.78
C VAL A 169 29.40 -56.88 4.43
N GLN A 170 28.25 -57.02 3.77
CA GLN A 170 28.15 -57.73 2.49
C GLN A 170 29.01 -57.11 1.38
N VAL A 171 29.29 -55.80 1.41
CA VAL A 171 30.10 -55.15 0.37
C VAL A 171 31.61 -55.31 0.57
N GLU A 172 32.06 -55.85 1.71
CA GLU A 172 33.50 -56.04 1.99
C GLU A 172 34.14 -57.02 0.98
N VAL A 173 33.36 -57.95 0.44
CA VAL A 173 33.82 -58.93 -0.56
C VAL A 173 34.30 -58.28 -1.88
N ILE A 174 33.90 -57.03 -2.15
CA ILE A 174 34.32 -56.27 -3.33
C ILE A 174 35.31 -55.14 -3.00
N GLU A 175 35.75 -55.00 -1.75
CA GLU A 175 36.63 -53.91 -1.29
C GLU A 175 37.88 -53.76 -2.18
N GLN A 176 38.72 -54.79 -2.23
CA GLN A 176 40.01 -54.73 -2.94
C GLN A 176 39.81 -54.49 -4.43
N ARG A 177 38.78 -55.11 -5.03
CA ARG A 177 38.45 -54.96 -6.45
C ARG A 177 38.00 -53.54 -6.76
N LEU A 178 37.20 -52.93 -5.90
CA LEU A 178 36.74 -51.55 -6.07
C LEU A 178 37.90 -50.55 -5.94
N VAL A 179 38.72 -50.70 -4.89
CA VAL A 179 39.88 -49.83 -4.67
C VAL A 179 40.86 -49.91 -5.84
N GLN A 180 41.17 -51.12 -6.34
CA GLN A 180 42.02 -51.29 -7.52
C GLN A 180 41.40 -50.70 -8.79
N ALA A 181 40.11 -50.94 -9.03
CA ALA A 181 39.42 -50.43 -10.21
C ALA A 181 39.43 -48.90 -10.28
N LEU A 182 39.45 -48.22 -9.12
CA LEU A 182 39.44 -46.77 -9.01
C LEU A 182 40.82 -46.15 -8.79
N ALA A 183 41.92 -46.92 -8.84
CA ALA A 183 43.26 -46.41 -8.60
C ALA A 183 43.71 -45.30 -9.57
N GLY A 184 43.07 -45.19 -10.74
CA GLY A 184 43.41 -44.22 -11.79
C GLY A 184 42.67 -42.88 -11.71
N ILE A 185 41.70 -42.71 -10.82
CA ILE A 185 40.96 -41.43 -10.70
C ILE A 185 41.84 -40.36 -10.06
N THR A 186 41.59 -39.09 -10.40
CA THR A 186 42.37 -37.95 -9.86
C THR A 186 41.44 -36.93 -9.19
N PRO A 187 41.04 -37.15 -7.92
CA PRO A 187 40.25 -36.19 -7.16
C PRO A 187 41.05 -34.92 -6.87
N ARG A 188 40.38 -33.79 -6.79
CA ARG A 188 41.01 -32.48 -6.54
C ARG A 188 40.15 -31.65 -5.60
N SER A 189 40.80 -30.83 -4.78
CA SER A 189 40.13 -29.80 -3.98
C SER A 189 39.39 -28.81 -4.89
N CYS A 190 38.17 -28.43 -4.51
CA CYS A 190 37.32 -27.51 -5.24
C CYS A 190 36.77 -26.40 -4.32
N GLY A 191 36.34 -25.28 -4.92
CA GLY A 191 35.80 -24.14 -4.16
C GLY A 191 34.36 -24.30 -3.68
N VAL A 192 33.61 -25.25 -4.25
CA VAL A 192 32.25 -25.60 -3.79
C VAL A 192 32.37 -26.48 -2.55
N GLU A 193 31.69 -26.13 -1.46
CA GLU A 193 31.72 -26.90 -0.22
C GLU A 193 31.13 -28.30 -0.44
N PHE A 194 31.82 -29.35 0.04
CA PHE A 194 31.37 -30.73 -0.11
C PHE A 194 31.09 -31.34 1.26
N PHE A 195 29.80 -31.56 1.55
CA PHE A 195 29.36 -32.26 2.75
C PHE A 195 29.25 -33.75 2.47
N SER A 196 30.17 -34.52 3.05
CA SER A 196 30.19 -35.97 2.92
C SER A 196 29.19 -36.59 3.89
N THR A 197 28.35 -37.47 3.37
CA THR A 197 27.49 -38.34 4.16
C THR A 197 28.23 -39.55 4.70
N VAL A 198 29.50 -39.76 4.33
CA VAL A 198 30.36 -40.77 4.95
C VAL A 198 30.87 -40.28 6.30
N THR A 199 31.24 -39.01 6.39
CA THR A 199 31.78 -38.40 7.62
C THR A 199 30.76 -37.59 8.41
N GLY A 200 29.60 -37.26 7.82
CA GLY A 200 28.58 -36.39 8.42
C GLY A 200 28.93 -34.90 8.38
N GLY A 201 29.96 -34.49 7.62
CA GLY A 201 30.44 -33.11 7.64
C GLY A 201 31.26 -32.71 6.42
N LEU A 202 31.83 -31.51 6.48
CA LEU A 202 32.67 -30.95 5.42
C LEU A 202 33.97 -31.76 5.26
N VAL A 203 34.35 -32.06 4.01
CA VAL A 203 35.61 -32.74 3.69
C VAL A 203 36.35 -32.05 2.54
N ASP A 204 37.68 -32.21 2.51
CA ASP A 204 38.47 -31.85 1.34
C ASP A 204 38.27 -32.90 0.23
N THR A 205 37.85 -32.43 -0.94
CA THR A 205 37.52 -33.28 -2.08
C THR A 205 38.73 -33.91 -2.78
N ALA A 206 39.96 -33.49 -2.44
CA ALA A 206 41.17 -34.23 -2.81
C ALA A 206 41.21 -35.65 -2.21
N GLY A 207 40.49 -35.89 -1.11
CA GLY A 207 40.41 -37.19 -0.44
C GLY A 207 39.40 -38.18 -1.03
N LEU A 208 38.70 -37.84 -2.12
CA LEU A 208 37.66 -38.71 -2.74
C LEU A 208 38.27 -39.83 -3.61
N ASP A 209 39.26 -40.55 -3.08
CA ASP A 209 39.97 -41.64 -3.76
C ASP A 209 39.20 -42.97 -3.76
N GLY A 210 39.79 -44.02 -4.34
CA GLY A 210 39.16 -45.36 -4.36
C GLY A 210 38.81 -45.90 -2.96
N GLY A 211 39.61 -45.56 -1.94
CA GLY A 211 39.33 -45.91 -0.55
C GLY A 211 38.13 -45.15 0.01
N TYR A 212 37.97 -43.87 -0.34
CA TYR A 212 36.77 -43.10 -0.03
C TYR A 212 35.52 -43.71 -0.66
N TRP A 213 35.57 -44.07 -1.95
CA TRP A 213 34.40 -44.62 -2.63
C TRP A 213 33.99 -46.00 -2.09
N TYR A 214 34.95 -46.78 -1.61
CA TYR A 214 34.65 -47.99 -0.83
C TYR A 214 33.99 -47.65 0.51
N ARG A 215 34.54 -46.70 1.28
CA ARG A 215 33.93 -46.24 2.54
C ARG A 215 32.50 -45.71 2.31
N ASN A 216 32.27 -44.94 1.25
CA ASN A 216 30.94 -44.48 0.82
C ASN A 216 29.98 -45.63 0.47
N LEU A 217 30.49 -46.81 0.11
CA LEU A 217 29.67 -48.00 -0.15
C LEU A 217 29.44 -48.85 1.10
N ARG A 218 30.35 -48.79 2.07
CA ARG A 218 30.40 -49.68 3.23
C ARG A 218 29.83 -49.06 4.50
N GLN A 219 30.07 -47.78 4.74
CA GLN A 219 29.69 -47.09 5.97
C GLN A 219 28.26 -46.57 5.90
N THR A 220 27.66 -46.34 7.08
CA THR A 220 26.34 -45.72 7.19
C THR A 220 26.32 -44.34 6.52
N VAL A 221 25.27 -44.06 5.75
CA VAL A 221 25.03 -42.74 5.14
C VAL A 221 24.47 -41.78 6.19
N GLN A 222 25.27 -40.84 6.65
CA GLN A 222 24.96 -39.81 7.66
C GLN A 222 24.36 -38.54 7.03
N LEU A 223 23.25 -38.69 6.29
CA LEU A 223 22.61 -37.56 5.61
C LEU A 223 22.08 -36.51 6.61
N GLU A 224 21.42 -36.94 7.69
CA GLU A 224 20.91 -36.01 8.72
C GLU A 224 22.05 -35.16 9.30
N GLU A 225 23.18 -35.78 9.64
CA GLU A 225 24.32 -35.11 10.26
C GLU A 225 24.96 -34.11 9.29
N ALA A 226 25.15 -34.52 8.03
CA ALA A 226 25.68 -33.65 6.98
C ALA A 226 24.75 -32.46 6.69
N LEU A 227 23.43 -32.66 6.69
CA LEU A 227 22.44 -31.58 6.56
C LEU A 227 22.49 -30.64 7.76
N ARG A 228 22.57 -31.15 8.99
CA ARG A 228 22.72 -30.30 10.20
C ARG A 228 24.00 -29.48 10.14
N CYS A 229 25.10 -30.06 9.65
CA CYS A 229 26.35 -29.34 9.43
C CYS A 229 26.17 -28.19 8.41
N ALA A 230 25.52 -28.45 7.27
CA ALA A 230 25.23 -27.43 6.26
C ALA A 230 24.31 -26.32 6.79
N VAL A 231 23.23 -26.69 7.48
CA VAL A 231 22.30 -25.73 8.11
C VAL A 231 23.01 -24.86 9.15
N GLY A 232 23.87 -25.46 9.98
CA GLY A 232 24.68 -24.73 10.96
C GLY A 232 25.66 -23.73 10.34
N ARG A 233 26.01 -23.91 9.05
CA ARG A 233 26.83 -22.96 8.26
C ARG A 233 26.00 -21.94 7.49
N GLY A 234 24.67 -21.96 7.63
CA GLY A 234 23.76 -20.97 7.06
C GLY A 234 23.10 -21.36 5.74
N TYR A 235 23.28 -22.60 5.25
CA TYR A 235 22.58 -23.08 4.05
C TYR A 235 21.09 -23.35 4.35
N GLN A 236 20.19 -22.72 3.59
CA GLN A 236 18.74 -22.73 3.84
C GLN A 236 17.89 -23.14 2.64
N VAL A 237 18.46 -23.19 1.43
CA VAL A 237 17.75 -23.62 0.21
C VAL A 237 18.43 -24.85 -0.36
N PHE A 238 17.67 -25.95 -0.48
CA PHE A 238 18.17 -27.24 -0.96
C PHE A 238 17.48 -27.61 -2.26
N VAL A 239 18.25 -27.86 -3.30
CA VAL A 239 17.74 -28.32 -4.61
C VAL A 239 18.04 -29.80 -4.77
N GLU A 240 17.00 -30.63 -4.81
CA GLU A 240 17.13 -32.06 -5.07
C GLU A 240 17.16 -32.31 -6.58
N ALA A 241 18.36 -32.55 -7.13
CA ALA A 241 18.61 -32.76 -8.56
C ALA A 241 18.44 -34.23 -8.97
N ASP A 242 17.25 -34.80 -8.78
CA ASP A 242 16.94 -36.22 -9.06
C ASP A 242 15.69 -36.36 -9.96
N PRO A 243 15.41 -37.52 -10.62
CA PRO A 243 14.20 -37.68 -11.42
C PRO A 243 12.92 -37.77 -10.58
N HIS A 244 13.04 -37.91 -9.25
CA HIS A 244 11.94 -37.90 -8.30
C HIS A 244 12.45 -37.53 -6.90
N PRO A 245 11.74 -36.67 -6.12
CA PRO A 245 12.18 -36.32 -4.77
C PRO A 245 12.00 -37.48 -3.81
N VAL A 246 13.10 -38.10 -3.41
CA VAL A 246 13.13 -39.17 -2.42
C VAL A 246 13.68 -38.68 -1.08
N LEU A 247 14.41 -37.56 -1.07
CA LEU A 247 15.03 -36.98 0.13
C LEU A 247 14.29 -35.75 0.66
N ALA A 248 13.44 -35.11 -0.15
CA ALA A 248 12.77 -33.84 0.21
C ALA A 248 12.17 -33.83 1.62
N ALA A 249 11.35 -34.83 1.96
CA ALA A 249 10.72 -34.92 3.28
C ALA A 249 11.76 -35.06 4.42
N ALA A 250 12.83 -35.83 4.21
CA ALA A 250 13.88 -35.99 5.22
C ALA A 250 14.67 -34.68 5.42
N ILE A 251 14.91 -33.93 4.34
CA ILE A 251 15.56 -32.61 4.40
C ILE A 251 14.65 -31.61 5.15
N GLU A 252 13.36 -31.57 4.84
CA GLU A 252 12.36 -30.73 5.51
C GLU A 252 12.25 -31.05 7.01
N ASP A 253 12.23 -32.35 7.36
CA ASP A 253 12.20 -32.79 8.76
C ASP A 253 13.46 -32.36 9.52
N THR A 254 14.65 -32.48 8.90
CA THR A 254 15.90 -32.00 9.49
C THR A 254 15.90 -30.49 9.68
N LEU A 255 15.44 -29.70 8.69
CA LEU A 255 15.32 -28.25 8.80
C LEU A 255 14.38 -27.84 9.94
N THR A 256 13.22 -28.50 10.02
CA THR A 256 12.23 -28.28 11.08
C THR A 256 12.82 -28.61 12.45
N ALA A 257 13.54 -29.72 12.59
CA ALA A 257 14.20 -30.11 13.83
C ALA A 257 15.33 -29.15 14.25
N GLN A 258 15.92 -28.39 13.31
CA GLN A 258 16.88 -27.32 13.60
C GLN A 258 16.22 -25.95 13.81
N GLY A 259 14.89 -25.85 13.72
CA GLY A 259 14.16 -24.58 13.87
C GLY A 259 14.40 -23.60 12.73
N VAL A 260 14.77 -24.09 11.54
CA VAL A 260 15.08 -23.28 10.37
C VAL A 260 13.95 -23.38 9.34
N ALA A 261 13.41 -22.22 8.95
CA ALA A 261 12.43 -22.12 7.87
C ALA A 261 13.11 -22.17 6.48
N GLY A 262 13.75 -23.31 6.17
CA GLY A 262 14.42 -23.54 4.89
C GLY A 262 13.44 -23.96 3.79
N VAL A 263 13.91 -23.93 2.54
CA VAL A 263 13.13 -24.33 1.36
C VAL A 263 13.78 -25.52 0.68
N VAL A 264 12.97 -26.53 0.34
CA VAL A 264 13.41 -27.69 -0.44
C VAL A 264 12.71 -27.68 -1.80
N VAL A 265 13.51 -27.76 -2.87
CA VAL A 265 13.03 -27.69 -4.25
C VAL A 265 13.37 -28.98 -4.97
N ALA A 266 12.35 -29.77 -5.27
CA ALA A 266 12.49 -30.96 -6.10
C ALA A 266 12.60 -30.59 -7.58
N THR A 267 13.64 -31.06 -8.29
CA THR A 267 13.85 -30.71 -9.70
C THR A 267 12.79 -31.35 -10.61
N LEU A 268 12.62 -32.67 -10.54
CA LEU A 268 11.61 -33.40 -11.30
C LEU A 268 10.69 -34.19 -10.37
N GLY A 269 9.58 -34.70 -10.91
CA GLY A 269 8.68 -35.62 -10.22
C GLY A 269 8.48 -36.90 -11.03
N ARG A 270 7.96 -37.95 -10.37
CA ARG A 270 7.55 -39.17 -11.07
C ARG A 270 6.49 -38.80 -12.10
N ASP A 271 6.66 -39.28 -13.33
CA ASP A 271 5.80 -38.95 -14.48
C ASP A 271 5.75 -37.45 -14.85
N GLN A 272 6.71 -36.65 -14.36
CA GLN A 272 6.81 -35.21 -14.56
C GLN A 272 8.24 -34.80 -15.00
N GLY A 273 8.77 -35.45 -16.03
CA GLY A 273 10.12 -35.21 -16.56
C GLY A 273 10.24 -34.05 -17.56
N GLY A 274 9.17 -33.28 -17.77
CA GLY A 274 9.11 -32.21 -18.77
C GLY A 274 9.67 -30.86 -18.30
N LEU A 275 9.88 -29.95 -19.25
CA LEU A 275 10.35 -28.58 -18.97
C LEU A 275 9.37 -27.80 -18.08
N ASP A 276 8.06 -28.06 -18.16
CA ASP A 276 7.06 -27.38 -17.33
C ASP A 276 7.31 -27.62 -15.84
N ARG A 277 7.65 -28.87 -15.46
CA ARG A 277 8.01 -29.20 -14.08
C ARG A 277 9.30 -28.48 -13.67
N PHE A 278 10.30 -28.48 -14.54
CA PHE A 278 11.55 -27.77 -14.27
C PHE A 278 11.32 -26.26 -14.07
N TRP A 279 10.53 -25.61 -14.92
CA TRP A 279 10.21 -24.18 -14.77
C TRP A 279 9.42 -23.88 -13.49
N LEU A 280 8.54 -24.77 -13.06
CA LEU A 280 7.90 -24.67 -11.76
C LEU A 280 8.94 -24.70 -10.63
N SER A 281 9.90 -25.62 -10.68
CA SER A 281 11.00 -25.70 -9.71
C SER A 281 11.87 -24.45 -9.73
N VAL A 282 12.20 -23.90 -10.90
CA VAL A 282 12.93 -22.62 -11.03
C VAL A 282 12.14 -21.48 -10.39
N GLY A 283 10.82 -21.43 -10.59
CA GLY A 283 9.95 -20.46 -9.93
C GLY A 283 9.95 -20.60 -8.40
N GLN A 284 9.91 -21.83 -7.87
CA GLN A 284 10.00 -22.10 -6.44
C GLN A 284 11.33 -21.62 -5.85
N ALA A 285 12.44 -21.93 -6.51
CA ALA A 285 13.77 -21.44 -6.10
C ALA A 285 13.86 -19.91 -6.16
N PHE A 286 13.34 -19.28 -7.21
CA PHE A 286 13.34 -17.83 -7.37
C PHE A 286 12.57 -17.11 -6.25
N VAL A 287 11.37 -17.61 -5.91
CA VAL A 287 10.56 -17.06 -4.82
C VAL A 287 11.21 -17.29 -3.45
N ALA A 288 12.00 -18.37 -3.31
CA ALA A 288 12.83 -18.63 -2.13
C ALA A 288 14.08 -17.71 -2.03
N GLY A 289 14.28 -16.80 -2.99
CA GLY A 289 15.38 -15.84 -2.99
C GLY A 289 16.63 -16.31 -3.75
N VAL A 290 16.59 -17.46 -4.42
CA VAL A 290 17.72 -17.92 -5.26
C VAL A 290 17.81 -17.05 -6.51
N GLY A 291 19.01 -16.56 -6.80
CA GLY A 291 19.29 -15.76 -7.99
C GLY A 291 19.13 -16.58 -9.27
N VAL A 292 18.11 -16.26 -10.08
CA VAL A 292 17.92 -16.82 -11.42
C VAL A 292 18.40 -15.81 -12.46
N ASN A 293 19.25 -16.25 -13.38
CA ASN A 293 19.71 -15.43 -14.49
C ASN A 293 18.68 -15.42 -15.63
N TRP A 294 17.63 -14.61 -15.45
CA TRP A 294 16.57 -14.44 -16.45
C TRP A 294 17.10 -13.91 -17.80
N ALA A 295 18.19 -13.14 -17.80
CA ALA A 295 18.81 -12.66 -19.03
C ALA A 295 19.38 -13.82 -19.87
N ALA A 296 20.00 -14.82 -19.23
CA ALA A 296 20.48 -16.03 -19.89
C ALA A 296 19.31 -16.90 -20.38
N VAL A 297 18.25 -17.05 -19.58
CA VAL A 297 17.03 -17.79 -19.95
C VAL A 297 16.41 -17.28 -21.25
N PHE A 298 16.35 -15.95 -21.43
CA PHE A 298 15.74 -15.32 -22.60
C PHE A 298 16.75 -14.97 -23.71
N ALA A 299 18.02 -15.34 -23.58
CA ALA A 299 19.02 -15.06 -24.61
C ALA A 299 18.67 -15.77 -25.93
N GLY A 300 18.67 -15.04 -27.04
CA GLY A 300 18.45 -15.61 -28.38
C GLY A 300 17.00 -16.00 -28.73
N CYS A 301 16.04 -15.86 -27.81
CA CYS A 301 14.62 -16.17 -28.09
C CYS A 301 13.81 -15.01 -28.69
N GLY A 302 14.40 -13.81 -28.79
CA GLY A 302 13.70 -12.61 -29.25
C GLY A 302 12.69 -12.03 -28.25
N ALA A 303 12.68 -12.51 -26.99
CA ALA A 303 11.81 -11.98 -25.95
C ALA A 303 12.05 -10.48 -25.70
N LYS A 304 10.96 -9.78 -25.39
CA LYS A 304 10.95 -8.35 -25.07
C LYS A 304 10.47 -8.17 -23.64
N ARG A 305 11.08 -7.24 -22.90
CA ARG A 305 10.54 -6.82 -21.60
C ARG A 305 9.24 -6.06 -21.85
N VAL A 306 8.17 -6.53 -21.23
CA VAL A 306 6.87 -5.86 -21.22
C VAL A 306 6.66 -5.22 -19.86
N GLY A 307 6.11 -4.00 -19.83
CA GLY A 307 5.69 -3.38 -18.58
C GLY A 307 4.49 -4.14 -18.03
N LEU A 308 4.67 -4.80 -16.89
CA LEU A 308 3.55 -5.35 -16.12
C LEU A 308 3.00 -4.26 -15.19
N PRO A 309 1.71 -4.33 -14.81
CA PRO A 309 1.20 -3.52 -13.71
C PRO A 309 2.15 -3.62 -12.50
N THR A 310 2.51 -2.48 -11.93
CA THR A 310 3.41 -2.43 -10.77
C THR A 310 2.73 -3.03 -9.54
N TYR A 311 3.47 -3.13 -8.43
CA TYR A 311 2.94 -3.53 -7.12
C TYR A 311 1.54 -2.92 -6.89
N ALA A 312 0.55 -3.80 -6.68
CA ALA A 312 -0.80 -3.39 -6.37
C ALA A 312 -0.83 -2.88 -4.92
N PHE A 313 -0.41 -1.62 -4.74
CA PHE A 313 -0.49 -0.96 -3.44
C PHE A 313 -1.89 -1.16 -2.87
N VAL A 314 -1.97 -1.63 -1.63
CA VAL A 314 -3.21 -1.53 -0.85
C VAL A 314 -3.40 -0.03 -0.62
N ARG A 315 -4.17 0.60 -1.51
CA ARG A 315 -4.35 2.06 -1.54
C ARG A 315 -5.19 2.47 -0.35
N GLN A 316 -4.53 2.65 0.79
CA GLN A 316 -5.09 3.30 1.95
C GLN A 316 -4.62 4.76 1.94
N ARG A 317 -5.56 5.67 2.18
CA ARG A 317 -5.29 7.11 2.23
C ARG A 317 -4.55 7.43 3.53
N TYR A 318 -3.22 7.49 3.46
CA TYR A 318 -2.34 7.91 4.54
C TYR A 318 -1.79 9.32 4.30
N TRP A 319 -2.67 10.23 3.86
CA TRP A 319 -2.32 11.64 3.81
C TRP A 319 -2.45 12.20 5.23
N LEU A 320 -1.48 13.00 5.65
CA LEU A 320 -1.77 14.02 6.66
C LEU A 320 -2.77 14.95 5.96
N ASP A 321 -4.06 14.73 6.20
CA ASP A 321 -5.07 15.73 5.81
C ASP A 321 -4.57 17.06 6.36
N GLY A 322 -4.47 18.03 5.47
CA GLY A 322 -3.52 19.14 5.55
C GLY A 322 -3.28 19.60 6.97
N VAL A 323 -2.00 19.63 7.37
CA VAL A 323 -1.57 20.49 8.47
C VAL A 323 -2.25 21.83 8.22
N SER A 324 -3.24 22.16 9.05
CA SER A 324 -3.96 23.40 8.90
C SER A 324 -2.88 24.48 8.94
N VAL A 325 -2.83 25.31 7.90
CA VAL A 325 -1.95 26.48 7.89
C VAL A 325 -2.48 27.54 8.88
N GLY A 326 -3.36 27.16 9.82
CA GLY A 326 -3.92 27.96 10.91
C GLY A 326 -3.26 27.72 12.27
N GLY A 327 -2.10 27.05 12.33
CA GLY A 327 -1.44 26.73 13.60
C GLY A 327 0.08 26.78 13.57
N GLY A 328 0.70 27.58 12.69
CA GLY A 328 2.08 27.99 12.94
C GLY A 328 2.08 28.80 14.24
N ASP A 329 2.88 28.41 15.23
CA ASP A 329 3.02 29.14 16.49
C ASP A 329 3.58 30.55 16.20
N VAL A 330 2.67 31.50 15.92
CA VAL A 330 2.99 32.92 15.73
C VAL A 330 3.49 33.56 17.03
N GLY A 331 3.41 32.85 18.15
CA GLY A 331 4.04 33.23 19.41
C GLY A 331 5.56 33.37 19.28
N GLY A 332 6.22 32.62 18.40
CA GLY A 332 7.65 32.74 18.12
C GLY A 332 8.08 34.09 17.54
N VAL A 333 7.15 34.87 16.97
CA VAL A 333 7.36 36.24 16.48
C VAL A 333 6.62 37.29 17.33
N GLY A 334 6.13 36.90 18.51
CA GLY A 334 5.47 37.79 19.46
C GLY A 334 4.03 38.18 19.13
N LEU A 335 3.36 37.44 18.24
CA LEU A 335 1.95 37.67 17.88
C LEU A 335 1.03 36.66 18.56
N GLY A 336 -0.20 37.08 18.86
CA GLY A 336 -1.26 36.18 19.32
C GLY A 336 -1.88 35.43 18.15
N GLY A 337 -2.15 34.13 18.32
CA GLY A 337 -2.92 33.35 17.35
C GLY A 337 -4.39 33.78 17.35
N ALA A 338 -4.99 33.93 16.17
CA ALA A 338 -6.40 34.32 16.08
C ALA A 338 -7.38 33.14 16.30
N GLY A 339 -6.91 31.89 16.32
CA GLY A 339 -7.75 30.71 16.57
C GLY A 339 -8.93 30.58 15.60
N HIS A 340 -8.76 31.06 14.35
CA HIS A 340 -9.83 31.22 13.38
C HIS A 340 -9.51 30.53 12.06
N GLY A 341 -10.52 29.98 11.37
CA GLY A 341 -10.32 29.20 10.14
C GLY A 341 -9.78 29.98 8.94
N LEU A 342 -9.91 31.32 8.95
CA LEU A 342 -9.42 32.21 7.89
C LEU A 342 -8.39 33.26 8.35
N LEU A 343 -8.19 33.42 9.67
CA LEU A 343 -7.31 34.42 10.26
C LEU A 343 -6.28 33.72 11.14
N GLY A 344 -5.00 34.01 10.93
CA GLY A 344 -3.90 33.32 11.60
C GLY A 344 -3.33 34.07 12.80
N ALA A 345 -3.35 35.40 12.78
CA ALA A 345 -2.73 36.22 13.84
C ALA A 345 -3.50 37.49 14.15
N VAL A 346 -3.37 37.96 15.39
CA VAL A 346 -3.87 39.25 15.90
C VAL A 346 -2.69 40.16 16.23
N ILE A 347 -2.74 41.39 15.74
CA ILE A 347 -1.75 42.44 15.97
C ILE A 347 -2.44 43.57 16.72
N ALA A 348 -2.10 43.77 18.00
CA ALA A 348 -2.62 44.89 18.78
C ALA A 348 -2.03 46.22 18.30
N ARG A 349 -2.85 47.27 18.25
CA ARG A 349 -2.45 48.65 17.92
C ARG A 349 -2.45 49.50 19.20
N PRO A 350 -1.34 49.53 19.97
CA PRO A 350 -1.30 50.20 21.27
C PRO A 350 -1.47 51.73 21.19
N ASP A 351 -1.23 52.32 20.02
CA ASP A 351 -1.41 53.74 19.73
C ASP A 351 -2.89 54.16 19.71
N THR A 352 -3.79 53.25 19.32
CA THR A 352 -5.23 53.53 19.12
C THR A 352 -6.14 52.67 19.99
N GLY A 353 -5.62 51.59 20.58
CA GLY A 353 -6.45 50.57 21.23
C GLY A 353 -7.27 49.73 20.25
N GLY A 354 -6.89 49.73 18.97
CA GLY A 354 -7.46 48.90 17.90
C GLY A 354 -6.68 47.60 17.69
N VAL A 355 -7.06 46.83 16.66
CA VAL A 355 -6.41 45.57 16.29
C VAL A 355 -6.34 45.40 14.77
N VAL A 356 -5.37 44.61 14.31
CA VAL A 356 -5.32 44.10 12.93
C VAL A 356 -5.26 42.58 12.98
N LEU A 357 -6.26 41.91 12.42
CA LEU A 357 -6.23 40.47 12.23
C LEU A 357 -5.77 40.17 10.81
N THR A 358 -4.87 39.19 10.64
CA THR A 358 -4.29 38.86 9.34
C THR A 358 -4.45 37.38 9.01
N GLY A 359 -4.73 37.10 7.75
CA GLY A 359 -4.97 35.75 7.24
C GLY A 359 -4.44 35.57 5.81
N ARG A 360 -4.49 34.33 5.33
CA ARG A 360 -4.12 33.99 3.95
C ARG A 360 -5.20 33.08 3.34
N LEU A 361 -5.81 33.56 2.26
CA LEU A 361 -6.85 32.83 1.53
C LEU A 361 -6.28 32.28 0.23
N SER A 362 -6.58 31.02 -0.07
CA SER A 362 -6.30 30.39 -1.37
C SER A 362 -7.17 29.15 -1.55
N LEU A 363 -7.50 28.81 -2.78
CA LEU A 363 -8.26 27.58 -3.07
C LEU A 363 -7.50 26.30 -2.69
N ALA A 364 -6.17 26.37 -2.53
CA ALA A 364 -5.37 25.27 -2.05
C ALA A 364 -5.48 25.07 -0.53
N ALA A 365 -5.53 26.17 0.24
CA ALA A 365 -5.61 26.12 1.70
C ALA A 365 -7.05 25.98 2.22
N GLN A 366 -8.02 26.54 1.51
CA GLN A 366 -9.45 26.44 1.81
C GLN A 366 -10.22 25.98 0.56
N PRO A 367 -10.21 24.67 0.24
CA PRO A 367 -10.80 24.15 -1.00
C PRO A 367 -12.29 24.45 -1.14
N TRP A 368 -13.01 24.53 -0.03
CA TRP A 368 -14.45 24.84 -0.01
C TRP A 368 -14.77 26.22 -0.60
N LEU A 369 -13.84 27.17 -0.61
CA LEU A 369 -14.05 28.46 -1.25
C LEU A 369 -14.27 28.35 -2.76
N ALA A 370 -13.74 27.29 -3.41
CA ALA A 370 -13.93 27.05 -4.84
C ALA A 370 -15.40 26.79 -5.20
N ASP A 371 -16.21 26.36 -4.24
CA ASP A 371 -17.62 26.06 -4.42
C ASP A 371 -18.52 27.31 -4.32
N HIS A 372 -17.97 28.51 -4.13
CA HIS A 372 -18.72 29.77 -4.20
C HIS A 372 -18.35 30.56 -5.45
N ALA A 373 -18.88 30.11 -6.58
CA ALA A 373 -18.71 30.75 -7.88
C ALA A 373 -20.00 31.49 -8.30
N VAL A 374 -19.84 32.74 -8.74
CA VAL A 374 -20.92 33.57 -9.27
C VAL A 374 -20.46 34.16 -10.61
N GLY A 375 -21.24 33.94 -11.67
CA GLY A 375 -20.87 34.32 -13.03
C GLY A 375 -19.55 33.70 -13.50
N GLY A 376 -19.24 32.48 -13.06
CA GLY A 376 -17.98 31.78 -13.33
C GLY A 376 -16.76 32.31 -12.55
N VAL A 377 -16.95 33.25 -11.61
CA VAL A 377 -15.87 33.84 -10.80
C VAL A 377 -15.99 33.36 -9.36
N VAL A 378 -14.91 32.78 -8.83
CA VAL A 378 -14.83 32.39 -7.42
C VAL A 378 -14.62 33.63 -6.55
N VAL A 379 -15.59 33.93 -5.70
CA VAL A 379 -15.57 35.10 -4.81
C VAL A 379 -15.78 34.68 -3.36
N LEU A 380 -15.16 35.37 -2.41
CA LEU A 380 -15.49 35.20 -0.99
C LEU A 380 -16.97 35.57 -0.77
N PRO A 381 -17.80 34.69 -0.19
CA PRO A 381 -19.20 35.00 0.10
C PRO A 381 -19.32 36.20 1.03
N GLY A 382 -20.46 36.91 0.95
CA GLY A 382 -20.79 38.00 1.88
C GLY A 382 -20.74 37.55 3.35
N ALA A 383 -21.23 36.35 3.63
CA ALA A 383 -21.13 35.68 4.92
C ALA A 383 -19.68 35.50 5.41
N GLY A 384 -18.72 35.38 4.50
CA GLY A 384 -17.29 35.32 4.83
C GLY A 384 -16.76 36.63 5.40
N PHE A 385 -17.22 37.78 4.89
CA PHE A 385 -16.85 39.09 5.45
C PHE A 385 -17.47 39.31 6.83
N VAL A 386 -18.73 38.90 7.01
CA VAL A 386 -19.40 38.94 8.33
C VAL A 386 -18.60 38.15 9.36
N GLU A 387 -18.24 36.90 9.04
CA GLU A 387 -17.45 36.04 9.94
C GLU A 387 -16.08 36.64 10.29
N LEU A 388 -15.37 37.23 9.31
CA LEU A 388 -14.10 37.92 9.55
C LEU A 388 -14.26 39.12 10.50
N VAL A 389 -15.34 39.88 10.36
CA VAL A 389 -15.60 41.09 11.14
C VAL A 389 -16.11 40.77 12.54
N VAL A 390 -16.97 39.76 12.71
CA VAL A 390 -17.41 39.27 14.03
C VAL A 390 -16.20 38.82 14.84
N ARG A 391 -15.32 37.99 14.25
CA ARG A 391 -14.10 37.55 14.93
C ARG A 391 -13.20 38.72 15.33
N ALA A 392 -13.13 39.78 14.52
CA ALA A 392 -12.37 40.99 14.86
C ALA A 392 -13.05 41.81 15.97
N GLY A 393 -14.39 41.83 16.01
CA GLY A 393 -15.18 42.42 17.10
C GLY A 393 -14.92 41.75 18.45
N ASP A 394 -14.79 40.42 18.48
CA ASP A 394 -14.49 39.66 19.70
C ASP A 394 -13.16 40.10 20.35
N GLU A 395 -12.15 40.46 19.56
CA GLU A 395 -10.85 40.95 20.07
C GLU A 395 -10.95 42.29 20.81
N VAL A 396 -11.97 43.10 20.49
CA VAL A 396 -12.15 44.44 21.04
C VAL A 396 -13.39 44.56 21.93
N GLY A 397 -14.09 43.44 22.19
CA GLY A 397 -15.30 43.39 23.00
C GLY A 397 -16.52 44.03 22.34
N CYS A 398 -16.57 44.07 21.01
CA CYS A 398 -17.74 44.52 20.26
C CYS A 398 -18.55 43.33 19.76
N GLU A 399 -19.70 43.09 20.38
CA GLU A 399 -20.55 41.92 20.11
C GLU A 399 -21.49 42.12 18.90
N ARG A 400 -21.62 43.36 18.40
CA ARG A 400 -22.53 43.71 17.31
C ARG A 400 -21.80 44.36 16.14
N VAL A 401 -22.05 43.86 14.94
CA VAL A 401 -21.76 44.57 13.69
C VAL A 401 -22.95 45.48 13.40
N GLN A 402 -22.81 46.78 13.68
CA GLN A 402 -23.89 47.74 13.45
C GLN A 402 -24.18 47.89 11.96
N GLU A 403 -23.12 48.01 11.16
CA GLU A 403 -23.19 48.08 9.71
C GLU A 403 -21.92 47.49 9.10
N LEU A 404 -22.07 46.77 7.99
CA LEU A 404 -20.97 46.31 7.15
C LEU A 404 -21.38 46.41 5.68
N VAL A 405 -20.73 47.31 4.95
CA VAL A 405 -20.92 47.55 3.52
C VAL A 405 -19.84 46.84 2.73
N LEU A 406 -20.24 46.05 1.75
CA LEU A 406 -19.33 45.34 0.84
C LEU A 406 -19.01 46.25 -0.36
N ALA A 407 -17.83 46.86 -0.34
CA ALA A 407 -17.36 47.81 -1.33
C ALA A 407 -16.94 47.14 -2.65
N ALA A 408 -16.24 46.00 -2.58
CA ALA A 408 -15.75 45.28 -3.74
C ALA A 408 -15.62 43.77 -3.48
N PRO A 409 -15.91 42.89 -4.46
CA PRO A 409 -15.76 41.45 -4.30
C PRO A 409 -14.28 41.06 -4.11
N LEU A 410 -14.01 40.08 -3.25
CA LEU A 410 -12.70 39.47 -3.11
C LEU A 410 -12.65 38.21 -3.97
N VAL A 411 -11.93 38.29 -5.10
CA VAL A 411 -11.79 37.20 -6.08
C VAL A 411 -10.64 36.26 -5.69
N LEU A 412 -10.86 34.95 -5.80
CA LEU A 412 -9.89 33.91 -5.49
C LEU A 412 -9.51 33.14 -6.77
N ALA A 413 -8.39 33.50 -7.37
CA ALA A 413 -7.92 32.84 -8.59
C ALA A 413 -7.24 31.48 -8.28
N PRO A 414 -7.41 30.46 -9.15
CA PRO A 414 -6.68 29.19 -9.04
C PRO A 414 -5.17 29.39 -9.00
N GLY A 415 -4.50 28.71 -8.07
CA GLY A 415 -3.04 28.79 -7.91
C GLY A 415 -2.52 30.07 -7.23
N GLU A 416 -3.40 30.99 -6.88
CA GLU A 416 -3.03 32.23 -6.18
C GLU A 416 -3.43 32.20 -4.72
N ALA A 417 -2.70 33.00 -3.93
CA ALA A 417 -3.07 33.28 -2.55
C ALA A 417 -3.08 34.78 -2.31
N VAL A 418 -4.07 35.24 -1.55
CA VAL A 418 -4.21 36.62 -1.12
C VAL A 418 -4.02 36.71 0.39
N SER A 419 -3.31 37.74 0.83
CA SER A 419 -3.29 38.15 2.23
C SER A 419 -4.56 38.94 2.52
N VAL A 420 -5.20 38.69 3.66
CA VAL A 420 -6.37 39.44 4.11
C VAL A 420 -6.05 40.11 5.44
N GLN A 421 -6.51 41.35 5.62
CA GLN A 421 -6.43 42.07 6.88
C GLN A 421 -7.79 42.62 7.27
N VAL A 422 -8.17 42.41 8.53
CA VAL A 422 -9.31 43.09 9.16
C VAL A 422 -8.72 44.11 10.12
N VAL A 423 -8.95 45.39 9.87
CA VAL A 423 -8.45 46.50 10.66
C VAL A 423 -9.60 47.08 11.47
N VAL A 424 -9.46 47.10 12.78
CA VAL A 424 -10.40 47.73 13.71
C VAL A 424 -9.70 48.90 14.37
N ASP A 425 -10.33 50.07 14.32
CA ASP A 425 -9.79 51.29 14.92
C ASP A 425 -10.10 51.41 16.42
N GLY A 426 -9.58 52.47 17.02
CA GLY A 426 -9.88 52.85 18.41
C GLY A 426 -11.36 53.11 18.64
N ALA A 427 -11.81 52.98 19.89
CA ALA A 427 -13.19 53.28 20.25
C ALA A 427 -13.49 54.77 20.14
N HIS A 428 -14.66 55.09 19.57
CA HIS A 428 -15.31 56.39 19.71
C HIS A 428 -15.96 56.53 21.09
N ASP A 429 -16.44 57.73 21.43
CA ASP A 429 -17.02 58.06 22.74
C ASP A 429 -18.24 57.18 23.11
N ASP A 430 -18.96 56.68 22.11
CA ASP A 430 -20.12 55.79 22.26
C ASP A 430 -19.76 54.30 22.31
N GLY A 431 -18.46 53.97 22.30
CA GLY A 431 -17.94 52.61 22.27
C GLY A 431 -17.97 51.94 20.89
N SER A 432 -18.42 52.64 19.84
CA SER A 432 -18.34 52.15 18.47
C SER A 432 -16.92 52.19 17.92
N ARG A 433 -16.63 51.34 16.93
CA ARG A 433 -15.31 51.22 16.28
C ARG A 433 -15.48 51.05 14.78
N ALA A 434 -14.74 51.82 14.00
CA ALA A 434 -14.67 51.57 12.56
C ALA A 434 -13.93 50.25 12.28
N VAL A 435 -14.40 49.50 11.28
CA VAL A 435 -13.76 48.27 10.80
C VAL A 435 -13.62 48.29 9.28
N SER A 436 -12.53 47.74 8.77
CA SER A 436 -12.29 47.61 7.33
C SER A 436 -11.60 46.28 7.00
N VAL A 437 -12.00 45.66 5.88
CA VAL A 437 -11.42 44.42 5.37
C VAL A 437 -10.67 44.70 4.08
N TYR A 438 -9.38 44.41 4.08
CA TYR A 438 -8.49 44.58 2.93
C TYR A 438 -7.96 43.24 2.45
N SER A 439 -7.62 43.17 1.16
CA SER A 439 -6.79 42.07 0.64
C SER A 439 -5.64 42.59 -0.23
N ARG A 440 -4.61 41.75 -0.37
CA ARG A 440 -3.47 42.01 -1.24
C ARG A 440 -2.98 40.71 -1.85
N SER A 441 -2.78 40.71 -3.17
CA SER A 441 -2.17 39.60 -3.90
C SER A 441 -0.73 39.34 -3.41
N SER A 442 -0.31 38.08 -3.46
CA SER A 442 1.08 37.69 -3.17
C SER A 442 2.08 38.08 -4.28
N ARG A 443 1.60 38.62 -5.41
CA ARG A 443 2.43 39.15 -6.50
C ARG A 443 3.23 40.38 -6.04
N ALA A 444 4.47 40.49 -6.48
CA ALA A 444 5.34 41.61 -6.14
C ALA A 444 4.76 42.95 -6.64
N GLY A 445 4.69 43.96 -5.76
CA GLY A 445 4.19 45.29 -6.09
C GLY A 445 2.66 45.49 -6.00
N ALA A 446 1.90 44.46 -5.60
CA ALA A 446 0.45 44.59 -5.41
C ALA A 446 0.09 45.51 -4.23
N GLY A 447 -0.85 46.45 -4.45
CA GLY A 447 -1.43 47.30 -3.41
C GLY A 447 -2.51 46.59 -2.59
N TRP A 448 -2.89 47.18 -1.45
CA TRP A 448 -4.06 46.73 -0.68
C TRP A 448 -5.34 47.25 -1.35
N MET A 449 -6.35 46.38 -1.44
CA MET A 449 -7.69 46.70 -1.94
C MET A 449 -8.70 46.61 -0.79
N LEU A 450 -9.55 47.63 -0.64
CA LEU A 450 -10.67 47.62 0.31
C LEU A 450 -11.82 46.78 -0.24
N HIS A 451 -12.34 45.85 0.56
CA HIS A 451 -13.45 44.98 0.20
C HIS A 451 -14.69 45.22 1.02
N ALA A 452 -14.54 45.56 2.30
CA ALA A 452 -15.66 45.87 3.17
C ALA A 452 -15.27 46.94 4.20
N GLU A 453 -16.23 47.76 4.59
CA GLU A 453 -16.08 48.78 5.64
C GLU A 453 -17.35 48.83 6.48
N GLY A 454 -17.22 49.19 7.75
CA GLY A 454 -18.35 49.13 8.66
C GLY A 454 -18.07 49.68 10.05
N VAL A 455 -19.03 49.47 10.93
CA VAL A 455 -19.01 49.92 12.32
C VAL A 455 -19.35 48.75 13.24
N LEU A 456 -18.44 48.48 14.18
CA LEU A 456 -18.64 47.58 15.31
C LEU A 456 -19.17 48.39 16.50
N GLY A 457 -19.98 47.76 17.34
CA GLY A 457 -20.48 48.41 18.55
C GLY A 457 -20.65 47.46 19.72
N PRO A 458 -20.88 48.02 20.92
CA PRO A 458 -21.27 47.23 22.07
C PRO A 458 -22.63 46.58 21.82
N THR A 459 -22.96 45.57 22.64
CA THR A 459 -24.21 44.81 22.59
C THR A 459 -25.41 45.75 22.44
N GLY A 460 -26.03 45.74 21.27
CA GLY A 460 -27.29 46.43 21.01
C GLY A 460 -28.44 45.49 21.34
N GLY A 461 -29.49 46.00 21.99
CA GLY A 461 -30.69 45.24 22.35
C GLY A 461 -31.56 44.81 21.16
N GLY A 462 -30.98 44.16 20.16
CA GLY A 462 -31.70 43.52 19.07
C GLY A 462 -32.52 42.36 19.62
N ALA A 463 -33.84 42.47 19.56
CA ALA A 463 -34.74 41.42 20.03
C ALA A 463 -34.62 40.19 19.13
N VAL A 464 -34.24 39.05 19.71
CA VAL A 464 -34.45 37.73 19.10
C VAL A 464 -35.96 37.52 19.03
N GLY A 465 -36.56 37.87 17.88
CA GLY A 465 -38.01 38.05 17.76
C GLY A 465 -38.81 36.78 17.48
N ALA A 466 -38.19 35.75 16.90
CA ALA A 466 -38.88 34.55 16.43
C ALA A 466 -38.47 33.30 17.21
N ASP A 467 -39.46 32.56 17.71
CA ASP A 467 -39.27 31.23 18.28
C ASP A 467 -39.12 30.19 17.15
N LEU A 468 -37.93 29.61 17.03
CA LEU A 468 -37.57 28.60 16.03
C LEU A 468 -37.50 27.17 16.63
N SER A 469 -38.03 26.97 17.84
CA SER A 469 -38.08 25.65 18.49
C SER A 469 -39.12 24.72 17.85
N VAL A 470 -40.22 25.27 17.34
CA VAL A 470 -41.28 24.55 16.63
C VAL A 470 -40.94 24.43 15.15
N TRP A 471 -40.83 23.19 14.66
CA TRP A 471 -40.42 22.93 13.28
C TRP A 471 -41.10 21.68 12.67
N PRO A 472 -41.58 21.74 11.40
CA PRO A 472 -41.68 22.94 10.58
C PRO A 472 -42.64 23.97 11.19
N PRO A 473 -42.49 25.27 10.90
CA PRO A 473 -43.34 26.31 11.49
C PRO A 473 -44.82 26.07 11.21
N HIS A 474 -45.67 26.31 12.20
CA HIS A 474 -47.12 26.24 12.03
C HIS A 474 -47.58 27.17 10.89
N ASP A 475 -48.53 26.69 10.10
CA ASP A 475 -49.16 27.39 8.97
C ASP A 475 -48.19 27.78 7.84
N ALA A 476 -47.01 27.16 7.78
CA ALA A 476 -46.08 27.32 6.66
C ALA A 476 -46.22 26.17 5.64
N ALA A 477 -46.30 26.51 4.35
CA ALA A 477 -46.38 25.54 3.27
C ALA A 477 -44.98 25.15 2.78
N GLY A 478 -44.71 23.86 2.58
CA GLY A 478 -43.44 23.39 2.04
C GLY A 478 -43.21 23.85 0.60
N VAL A 479 -41.97 24.21 0.28
CA VAL A 479 -41.49 24.56 -1.06
C VAL A 479 -40.59 23.42 -1.54
N ASP A 480 -40.77 22.97 -2.77
CA ASP A 480 -39.87 21.97 -3.37
C ASP A 480 -38.50 22.58 -3.62
N VAL A 481 -37.47 21.97 -3.01
CA VAL A 481 -36.08 22.43 -3.09
C VAL A 481 -35.25 21.63 -4.10
N SER A 482 -35.82 20.59 -4.72
CA SER A 482 -35.09 19.63 -5.56
C SER A 482 -34.36 20.28 -6.74
N ASP A 483 -34.95 21.33 -7.32
CA ASP A 483 -34.42 22.06 -8.48
C ASP A 483 -33.81 23.43 -8.12
N VAL A 484 -33.64 23.75 -6.84
CA VAL A 484 -33.13 25.07 -6.41
C VAL A 484 -31.73 25.33 -6.96
N TYR A 485 -30.77 24.43 -6.75
CA TYR A 485 -29.40 24.65 -7.21
C TYR A 485 -29.24 24.58 -8.74
N PRO A 486 -29.88 23.64 -9.47
CA PRO A 486 -29.93 23.71 -10.94
C PRO A 486 -30.51 25.03 -11.46
N GLY A 487 -31.58 25.54 -10.83
CA GLY A 487 -32.18 26.82 -11.18
C GLY A 487 -31.27 28.02 -10.89
N LEU A 488 -30.59 28.01 -9.75
CA LEU A 488 -29.60 29.02 -9.36
C LEU A 488 -28.38 29.02 -10.30
N ALA A 489 -27.89 27.86 -10.71
CA ALA A 489 -26.81 27.74 -11.70
C ALA A 489 -27.23 28.34 -13.06
N GLY A 490 -28.48 28.14 -13.49
CA GLY A 490 -29.04 28.78 -14.69
C GLY A 490 -29.10 30.31 -14.60
N ARG A 491 -29.10 30.89 -13.39
CA ARG A 491 -29.03 32.33 -13.13
C ARG A 491 -27.61 32.85 -12.93
N GLY A 492 -26.59 31.98 -12.97
CA GLY A 492 -25.18 32.31 -12.79
C GLY A 492 -24.62 32.04 -11.39
N TYR A 493 -25.39 31.46 -10.47
CA TYR A 493 -24.91 31.04 -9.16
C TYR A 493 -24.43 29.58 -9.21
N GLU A 494 -23.15 29.39 -9.47
CA GLU A 494 -22.51 28.08 -9.66
C GLU A 494 -22.03 27.51 -8.31
N TYR A 495 -22.95 27.41 -7.34
CA TYR A 495 -22.62 26.88 -6.02
C TYR A 495 -22.26 25.40 -6.11
N GLY A 496 -21.05 25.06 -5.65
CA GLY A 496 -20.57 23.69 -5.50
C GLY A 496 -21.02 23.08 -4.17
N ARG A 497 -20.57 21.84 -3.92
CA ARG A 497 -21.10 20.98 -2.86
C ARG A 497 -21.03 21.61 -1.46
N ALA A 498 -19.99 22.35 -1.14
CA ALA A 498 -19.82 22.97 0.17
C ALA A 498 -20.89 24.04 0.48
N PHE A 499 -21.45 24.68 -0.54
CA PHE A 499 -22.48 25.71 -0.40
C PHE A 499 -23.89 25.17 -0.64
N GLN A 500 -24.04 23.90 -0.98
CA GLN A 500 -25.33 23.26 -1.21
C GLN A 500 -25.93 22.68 0.08
N GLY A 501 -26.08 23.51 1.12
CA GLY A 501 -26.54 23.08 2.46
C GLY A 501 -28.05 23.14 2.70
N LEU A 502 -28.83 23.79 1.84
CA LEU A 502 -30.29 23.94 1.95
C LEU A 502 -31.01 22.59 1.81
N GLU A 503 -31.66 22.12 2.88
CA GLU A 503 -32.37 20.84 2.95
C GLU A 503 -33.87 20.99 2.75
N ALA A 504 -34.47 22.03 3.30
CA ALA A 504 -35.90 22.24 3.22
C ALA A 504 -36.26 23.72 3.34
N VAL A 505 -37.35 24.12 2.68
CA VAL A 505 -37.89 25.48 2.70
C VAL A 505 -39.39 25.44 2.96
N TRP A 506 -39.87 26.34 3.80
CA TRP A 506 -41.30 26.60 4.01
C TRP A 506 -41.61 28.07 3.85
N ARG A 507 -42.84 28.37 3.44
CA ARG A 507 -43.32 29.73 3.24
C ARG A 507 -44.58 30.00 4.04
N ARG A 508 -44.59 31.13 4.75
CA ARG A 508 -45.76 31.66 5.45
C ARG A 508 -45.96 33.12 5.05
N GLY A 509 -46.90 33.37 4.13
CA GLY A 509 -47.08 34.68 3.53
C GLY A 509 -45.82 35.15 2.78
N ARG A 510 -45.17 36.20 3.31
CA ARG A 510 -43.90 36.74 2.78
C ARG A 510 -42.67 36.25 3.56
N GLU A 511 -42.85 35.50 4.65
CA GLU A 511 -41.76 34.90 5.42
C GLU A 511 -41.30 33.60 4.77
N VAL A 512 -39.98 33.36 4.80
CA VAL A 512 -39.35 32.11 4.41
C VAL A 512 -38.67 31.49 5.60
N PHE A 513 -38.81 30.19 5.72
CA PHE A 513 -38.17 29.37 6.72
C PHE A 513 -37.30 28.35 6.01
N ALA A 514 -36.08 28.16 6.49
CA ALA A 514 -35.10 27.29 5.85
C ALA A 514 -34.45 26.36 6.88
N GLU A 515 -34.26 25.11 6.49
CA GLU A 515 -33.41 24.16 7.18
C GLU A 515 -32.14 23.98 6.37
N VAL A 516 -31.00 24.19 7.00
CA VAL A 516 -29.69 24.18 6.33
C VAL A 516 -28.74 23.33 7.16
N ILE A 517 -28.04 22.39 6.53
CA ILE A 517 -27.06 21.53 7.20
C ILE A 517 -25.69 21.64 6.53
N VAL A 518 -24.65 21.33 7.28
CA VAL A 518 -23.30 21.13 6.73
C VAL A 518 -23.30 19.86 5.87
N PRO A 519 -22.99 19.92 4.56
CA PRO A 519 -23.02 18.75 3.70
C PRO A 519 -21.96 17.71 4.11
N THR A 520 -22.39 16.47 4.35
CA THR A 520 -21.61 15.38 4.98
C THR A 520 -20.32 15.00 4.20
N ASP A 521 -20.29 15.26 2.89
CA ASP A 521 -19.19 14.91 1.98
C ASP A 521 -18.42 16.13 1.44
N ALA A 522 -18.66 17.34 1.97
CA ALA A 522 -18.01 18.56 1.48
C ALA A 522 -16.65 18.88 2.12
N GLY A 523 -16.19 18.07 3.09
CA GLY A 523 -14.89 18.27 3.75
C GLY A 523 -14.79 19.57 4.56
N LEU A 524 -15.92 20.12 5.01
CA LEU A 524 -16.00 21.34 5.80
C LEU A 524 -15.56 21.12 7.25
N GLN A 525 -14.61 21.93 7.74
CA GLN A 525 -14.31 22.03 9.16
C GLN A 525 -15.05 23.22 9.77
N VAL A 526 -16.04 22.94 10.62
CA VAL A 526 -16.83 23.97 11.31
C VAL A 526 -16.08 24.57 12.51
N GLN A 527 -15.14 23.82 13.08
CA GLN A 527 -14.31 24.28 14.20
C GLN A 527 -13.40 25.44 13.77
N GLY A 528 -13.24 26.43 14.64
CA GLY A 528 -12.47 27.65 14.36
C GLY A 528 -13.26 28.75 13.65
N PHE A 529 -14.58 28.60 13.52
CA PHE A 529 -15.49 29.65 13.06
C PHE A 529 -16.52 29.94 14.15
N GLY A 530 -16.96 31.20 14.22
CA GLY A 530 -18.19 31.57 14.92
C GLY A 530 -19.39 30.90 14.25
N ILE A 531 -19.59 31.21 12.97
CA ILE A 531 -20.50 30.49 12.07
C ILE A 531 -19.79 30.23 10.75
N HIS A 532 -19.81 28.98 10.28
CA HIS A 532 -19.10 28.67 9.04
C HIS A 532 -19.71 29.45 7.86
N PRO A 533 -18.93 30.18 7.04
CA PRO A 533 -19.48 31.04 5.99
C PRO A 533 -20.38 30.33 4.99
N ALA A 534 -20.05 29.10 4.60
CA ALA A 534 -20.90 28.31 3.71
C ALA A 534 -22.27 27.94 4.32
N LEU A 535 -22.35 27.80 5.65
CA LEU A 535 -23.61 27.53 6.35
C LEU A 535 -24.52 28.76 6.33
N LEU A 536 -23.96 29.92 6.69
CA LEU A 536 -24.69 31.18 6.70
C LEU A 536 -25.09 31.61 5.29
N ASP A 537 -24.23 31.39 4.30
CA ASP A 537 -24.54 31.69 2.90
C ASP A 537 -25.68 30.82 2.35
N ALA A 538 -25.71 29.52 2.70
CA ALA A 538 -26.80 28.63 2.30
C ALA A 538 -28.16 29.04 2.89
N VAL A 539 -28.21 29.73 4.04
CA VAL A 539 -29.45 30.37 4.52
C VAL A 539 -29.93 31.43 3.52
N LEU A 540 -29.02 32.22 2.94
CA LEU A 540 -29.38 33.25 1.97
C LEU A 540 -29.93 32.67 0.66
N HIS A 541 -29.56 31.42 0.32
CA HIS A 541 -30.09 30.76 -0.88
C HIS A 541 -31.61 30.54 -0.78
N ALA A 542 -32.14 30.37 0.43
CA ALA A 542 -33.58 30.31 0.65
C ALA A 542 -34.27 31.63 0.29
N ALA A 543 -33.64 32.79 0.52
CA ALA A 543 -34.19 34.09 0.10
C ALA A 543 -34.24 34.22 -1.43
N LEU A 544 -33.31 33.58 -2.17
CA LEU A 544 -33.33 33.58 -3.64
C LEU A 544 -34.53 32.81 -4.22
N THR A 545 -35.18 31.95 -3.42
CA THR A 545 -36.45 31.30 -3.80
C THR A 545 -37.66 32.26 -3.80
N LEU A 546 -37.54 33.43 -3.12
CA LEU A 546 -38.54 34.49 -3.15
C LEU A 546 -38.44 35.38 -4.38
N ASP A 547 -37.25 35.44 -4.99
CA ASP A 547 -36.95 36.35 -6.07
C ASP A 547 -37.55 35.84 -7.39
N THR A 548 -38.60 36.52 -7.83
CA THR A 548 -39.31 36.24 -9.09
C THR A 548 -38.81 37.08 -10.26
N ASN A 549 -37.78 37.93 -10.07
CA ASN A 549 -37.16 38.67 -11.17
C ASN A 549 -36.32 37.73 -12.03
N THR A 550 -36.73 37.56 -13.29
CA THR A 550 -36.34 36.48 -14.19
C THR A 550 -34.95 36.61 -14.83
N GLY A 551 -33.97 37.28 -14.20
CA GLY A 551 -32.61 37.27 -14.79
C GLY A 551 -31.45 38.01 -14.10
N ALA A 552 -31.65 38.80 -13.05
CA ALA A 552 -30.53 39.50 -12.41
C ALA A 552 -29.89 38.64 -11.30
N MET A 553 -28.56 38.55 -11.28
CA MET A 553 -27.82 38.07 -10.10
C MET A 553 -27.80 39.20 -9.07
N VAL A 554 -28.25 38.91 -7.86
CA VAL A 554 -28.12 39.78 -6.68
C VAL A 554 -27.10 39.21 -5.70
N LEU A 555 -26.29 40.08 -5.10
CA LEU A 555 -25.35 39.71 -4.03
C LEU A 555 -25.61 40.54 -2.77
N PRO A 556 -25.28 40.03 -1.58
CA PRO A 556 -25.22 40.82 -0.35
C PRO A 556 -24.42 42.11 -0.57
N PHE A 557 -24.96 43.24 -0.10
CA PHE A 557 -24.31 44.54 -0.22
C PHE A 557 -24.12 45.23 1.14
N SER A 558 -25.13 45.21 2.00
CA SER A 558 -25.07 45.82 3.34
C SER A 558 -25.69 44.89 4.37
N TRP A 559 -24.98 44.66 5.47
CA TRP A 559 -25.43 43.90 6.64
C TRP A 559 -25.56 44.85 7.82
N GLN A 560 -26.71 44.85 8.48
CA GLN A 560 -26.98 45.73 9.62
C GLN A 560 -27.43 44.91 10.82
N ASP A 561 -26.96 45.34 12.00
CA ASP A 561 -27.25 44.73 13.29
C ASP A 561 -27.04 43.20 13.29
N VAL A 562 -25.83 42.77 12.92
CA VAL A 562 -25.44 41.36 13.01
C VAL A 562 -24.90 41.05 14.40
N THR A 563 -25.47 40.02 15.02
CA THR A 563 -25.03 39.50 16.33
C THR A 563 -24.92 37.99 16.25
N LEU A 564 -23.79 37.44 16.68
CA LEU A 564 -23.56 36.01 16.86
C LEU A 564 -23.83 35.64 18.32
N HIS A 565 -24.76 34.70 18.55
CA HIS A 565 -25.22 34.30 19.88
C HIS A 565 -24.57 32.99 20.36
N ALA A 566 -24.24 32.10 19.43
CA ALA A 566 -23.64 30.80 19.71
C ALA A 566 -22.74 30.34 18.56
N THR A 567 -21.80 29.44 18.86
CA THR A 567 -20.83 28.90 17.89
C THR A 567 -20.94 27.39 17.74
N GLY A 568 -20.35 26.83 16.68
CA GLY A 568 -20.26 25.38 16.48
C GLY A 568 -21.52 24.71 15.91
N ALA A 569 -22.49 25.49 15.45
CA ALA A 569 -23.69 24.95 14.80
C ALA A 569 -23.34 24.24 13.49
N THR A 570 -23.89 23.03 13.29
CA THR A 570 -23.77 22.25 12.04
C THR A 570 -25.10 22.06 11.31
N HIS A 571 -26.18 22.50 11.94
CA HIS A 571 -27.55 22.43 11.46
C HIS A 571 -28.24 23.70 11.91
N LEU A 572 -28.77 24.46 10.96
CA LEU A 572 -29.47 25.72 11.18
C LEU A 572 -30.94 25.62 10.80
N ARG A 573 -31.79 26.25 11.61
CA ARG A 573 -33.13 26.69 11.24
C ARG A 573 -33.08 28.19 11.09
N ALA A 574 -33.58 28.71 9.98
CA ALA A 574 -33.59 30.14 9.72
C ALA A 574 -35.00 30.63 9.41
N ARG A 575 -35.29 31.87 9.81
CA ARG A 575 -36.41 32.67 9.34
C ARG A 575 -35.87 33.89 8.62
N ILE A 576 -36.46 34.18 7.46
CA ILE A 576 -36.15 35.32 6.62
C ILE A 576 -37.45 36.07 6.39
N ALA A 577 -37.50 37.34 6.81
CA ALA A 577 -38.69 38.17 6.68
C ALA A 577 -38.36 39.49 5.98
N PRO A 578 -39.16 39.93 4.99
CA PRO A 578 -38.94 41.22 4.36
C PRO A 578 -39.20 42.36 5.34
N LEU A 579 -38.41 43.43 5.18
CA LEU A 579 -38.59 44.69 5.88
C LEU A 579 -39.27 45.68 4.95
N ASP A 580 -40.27 46.40 5.44
CA ASP A 580 -40.86 47.52 4.71
C ASP A 580 -39.95 48.74 4.86
N THR A 581 -39.08 48.96 3.87
CA THR A 581 -38.10 50.07 3.88
C THR A 581 -38.68 51.41 3.43
N GLY A 582 -39.94 51.46 2.96
CA GLY A 582 -40.63 52.69 2.59
C GLY A 582 -40.04 53.43 1.38
N ASP A 583 -39.00 52.90 0.74
CA ASP A 583 -38.26 53.52 -0.36
C ASP A 583 -38.26 52.60 -1.57
N GLU A 584 -38.98 52.97 -2.64
CA GLU A 584 -39.17 52.15 -3.85
C GLU A 584 -37.86 51.96 -4.66
N GLY A 585 -36.80 52.71 -4.33
CA GLY A 585 -35.48 52.63 -5.00
C GLY A 585 -34.42 51.79 -4.27
N ALA A 586 -34.62 51.47 -2.99
CA ALA A 586 -33.70 50.61 -2.23
C ALA A 586 -34.09 49.13 -2.43
N GLY A 587 -33.12 48.28 -2.74
CA GLY A 587 -33.36 46.84 -2.95
C GLY A 587 -34.14 46.19 -1.78
N GLN A 588 -34.77 45.03 -2.03
CA GLN A 588 -35.53 44.32 -1.00
C GLN A 588 -34.62 44.00 0.20
N ALA A 589 -34.91 44.60 1.35
CA ALA A 589 -34.24 44.32 2.61
C ALA A 589 -34.95 43.20 3.37
N VAL A 590 -34.19 42.33 4.03
CA VAL A 590 -34.73 41.23 4.84
C VAL A 590 -34.07 41.17 6.22
N SER A 591 -34.83 40.83 7.26
CA SER A 591 -34.27 40.36 8.53
C SER A 591 -34.00 38.86 8.46
N ILE A 592 -33.01 38.39 9.21
CA ILE A 592 -32.65 36.98 9.28
C ILE A 592 -32.47 36.60 10.74
N GLU A 593 -33.22 35.60 11.19
CA GLU A 593 -33.00 34.96 12.49
C GLU A 593 -32.57 33.51 12.26
N VAL A 594 -31.50 33.09 12.92
CA VAL A 594 -30.89 31.76 12.79
C VAL A 594 -30.82 31.11 14.15
N ALA A 595 -31.26 29.86 14.24
CA ALA A 595 -31.16 29.01 15.41
C ALA A 595 -30.56 27.65 15.05
N ASP A 596 -30.14 26.88 16.04
CA ASP A 596 -29.75 25.48 15.85
C ASP A 596 -30.97 24.56 15.63
N ASN A 597 -30.73 23.25 15.50
CA ASN A 597 -31.80 22.27 15.32
C ASN A 597 -32.73 22.09 16.53
N THR A 598 -32.46 22.74 17.66
CA THR A 598 -33.31 22.76 18.85
C THR A 598 -34.06 24.08 19.01
N GLY A 599 -33.74 25.09 18.20
CA GLY A 599 -34.33 26.43 18.27
C GLY A 599 -33.54 27.41 19.15
N VAL A 600 -32.34 27.05 19.61
CA VAL A 600 -31.47 27.98 20.36
C VAL A 600 -30.85 28.99 19.38
N PRO A 601 -30.92 30.31 19.64
CA PRO A 601 -30.38 31.33 18.74
C PRO A 601 -28.89 31.16 18.47
N VAL A 602 -28.51 31.26 17.19
CA VAL A 602 -27.13 31.18 16.70
C VAL A 602 -26.68 32.54 16.15
N LEU A 603 -27.48 33.16 15.27
CA LEU A 603 -27.15 34.45 14.66
C LEU A 603 -28.43 35.25 14.36
N SER A 604 -28.37 36.58 14.48
CA SER A 604 -29.42 37.48 14.04
C SER A 604 -28.86 38.57 13.14
N VAL A 605 -29.62 38.95 12.11
CA VAL A 605 -29.36 40.07 11.21
C VAL A 605 -30.58 40.97 11.22
N GLY A 606 -30.42 42.22 11.65
CA GLY A 606 -31.49 43.21 11.66
C GLY A 606 -31.96 43.56 10.25
N ALA A 607 -31.04 43.83 9.34
CA ALA A 607 -31.35 44.02 7.92
C ALA A 607 -30.19 43.56 7.01
N LEU A 608 -30.53 42.87 5.92
CA LEU A 608 -29.65 42.52 4.82
C LEU A 608 -30.19 43.17 3.54
N LEU A 609 -29.39 44.04 2.92
CA LEU A 609 -29.66 44.60 1.61
C LEU A 609 -28.85 43.87 0.54
N THR A 610 -29.48 43.62 -0.60
CA THR A 610 -28.83 43.02 -1.78
C THR A 610 -28.78 44.01 -2.93
N ARG A 611 -27.81 43.82 -3.84
CA ARG A 611 -27.66 44.66 -5.04
C ARG A 611 -27.49 43.80 -6.30
N PRO A 612 -28.09 44.18 -7.43
CA PRO A 612 -27.83 43.53 -8.71
C PRO A 612 -26.36 43.64 -9.12
N VAL A 613 -25.84 42.57 -9.70
CA VAL A 613 -24.48 42.46 -10.23
C VAL A 613 -24.54 41.74 -11.58
N THR A 614 -23.73 42.22 -12.53
CA THR A 614 -23.58 41.63 -13.87
C THR A 614 -22.33 40.73 -13.95
N THR A 615 -22.33 39.78 -14.88
CA THR A 615 -21.16 38.95 -15.19
C THR A 615 -19.95 39.79 -15.59
N GLU A 616 -20.16 40.90 -16.32
CA GLU A 616 -19.10 41.81 -16.75
C GLU A 616 -18.46 42.53 -15.57
N GLN A 617 -19.25 42.94 -14.56
CA GLN A 617 -18.74 43.56 -13.34
C GLN A 617 -17.87 42.58 -12.53
N LEU A 618 -18.26 41.31 -12.43
CA LEU A 618 -17.47 40.28 -11.74
C LEU A 618 -16.20 39.92 -12.51
N ALA A 619 -16.29 39.76 -13.84
CA ALA A 619 -15.13 39.52 -14.69
C ALA A 619 -14.14 40.70 -14.66
N ALA A 620 -14.63 41.94 -14.63
CA ALA A 620 -13.79 43.13 -14.49
C ALA A 620 -13.08 43.16 -13.13
N ALA A 621 -13.75 42.77 -12.04
CA ALA A 621 -13.13 42.65 -10.73
C ALA A 621 -12.05 41.55 -10.69
N ALA A 622 -12.30 40.40 -11.34
CA ALA A 622 -11.32 39.32 -11.49
C ALA A 622 -10.08 39.76 -12.29
N ALA A 623 -10.28 40.54 -13.36
CA ALA A 623 -9.19 41.11 -14.14
C ALA A 623 -8.41 42.19 -13.36
N ALA A 624 -9.07 43.00 -12.54
CA ALA A 624 -8.45 44.06 -11.74
C ALA A 624 -7.54 43.54 -10.62
N GLY A 625 -7.76 42.31 -10.12
CA GLY A 625 -6.87 41.63 -9.18
C GLY A 625 -5.51 41.23 -9.80
N GLY A 626 -5.44 41.16 -11.14
CA GLY A 626 -4.22 40.99 -11.90
C GLY A 626 -3.58 42.34 -12.19
N GLY A 627 -2.86 42.89 -11.20
CA GLY A 627 -2.34 44.26 -11.21
C GLY A 627 -1.80 44.76 -12.55
N ASP A 628 -2.63 45.52 -13.26
CA ASP A 628 -2.20 46.62 -14.12
C ASP A 628 -3.40 47.55 -14.41
N ARG A 629 -3.51 48.66 -13.66
CA ARG A 629 -4.16 49.88 -14.16
C ARG A 629 -3.42 51.11 -13.65
N GLN A 630 -2.42 51.53 -14.42
CA GLN A 630 -2.43 52.90 -14.92
C GLN A 630 -3.33 52.93 -16.17
N GLY A 631 -4.63 53.14 -16.00
CA GLY A 631 -5.57 53.25 -17.11
C GLY A 631 -6.59 54.33 -16.82
N LEU A 632 -6.69 55.31 -17.73
CA LEU A 632 -7.64 56.42 -17.69
C LEU A 632 -9.05 55.93 -17.33
N LEU A 633 -9.69 56.63 -16.39
CA LEU A 633 -11.08 56.45 -16.06
C LEU A 633 -11.94 57.08 -17.16
N GLU A 634 -12.98 56.38 -17.58
CA GLU A 634 -14.02 56.93 -18.45
C GLU A 634 -15.20 57.37 -17.61
N LEU A 635 -15.66 58.60 -17.85
CA LEU A 635 -16.76 59.21 -17.13
C LEU A 635 -18.04 58.92 -17.90
N VAL A 636 -18.84 57.98 -17.41
CA VAL A 636 -20.11 57.57 -18.02
C VAL A 636 -21.26 58.23 -17.27
N TRP A 637 -22.02 59.09 -17.97
CA TRP A 637 -23.22 59.72 -17.44
C TRP A 637 -24.44 58.83 -17.68
N SER A 638 -25.19 58.52 -16.63
CA SER A 638 -26.50 57.89 -16.73
C SER A 638 -27.58 58.97 -16.92
N PRO A 639 -28.44 58.88 -17.96
CA PRO A 639 -29.53 59.83 -18.15
C PRO A 639 -30.53 59.75 -17.00
N LEU A 640 -30.82 60.89 -16.37
CA LEU A 640 -31.97 61.04 -15.49
C LEU A 640 -33.13 61.53 -16.36
N VAL A 641 -34.17 60.70 -16.52
CA VAL A 641 -35.41 61.15 -17.17
C VAL A 641 -36.15 61.99 -16.13
N LEU A 642 -36.29 63.28 -16.41
CA LEU A 642 -37.17 64.16 -15.64
C LEU A 642 -38.57 64.04 -16.22
N ASP A 643 -39.56 63.78 -15.38
CA ASP A 643 -40.96 63.78 -15.79
C ASP A 643 -41.35 65.17 -16.30
N ASP A 644 -41.89 65.23 -17.52
CA ASP A 644 -42.53 66.42 -18.09
C ASP A 644 -43.88 66.64 -17.39
N SER A 645 -43.85 67.14 -16.16
CA SER A 645 -44.98 67.80 -15.54
C SER A 645 -44.51 69.10 -14.90
N CYS A 646 -44.57 70.16 -15.71
CA CYS A 646 -44.71 71.53 -15.25
C CYS A 646 -46.18 71.90 -15.14
#